data_AF-A0AAW0M6L6-F1
#
_entry.id   AF-A0AAW0M6L6-F1
#
_cell.length_a   1.000
_cell.length_b   1.000
_cell.length_c   1.000
_cell.angle_alpha   90.00
_cell.angle_beta   90.00
_cell.angle_gamma   90.00
#
_symmetry.space_group_name_H-M   'P 1'
#
loop_
_entity.id
_entity.type
_entity.pdbx_description
1 polymer ?
#
loop_
_entity_poly.entity_id
_entity_poly.type
_entity_poly.pdbx_seq_one_letter_code
_entity_poly.pdbx_strand_id
1 'polypeptide(L)'
;MSERLTRIAIVSSDRCKPKKCRQECKKGCPVVRTDTVSYRFCAIYAGKLCIEVSPASKIAFISEELCIGCGICVKKCPFEAIQIINLPKDLDKDTTHRYGPNTFKLHRLPVPRPGQVLGLVGTNGIGKSTALKVLAGKLKPNLGRFNNPPDWQEILTYFRGSELQNYFTRILEDNLKAIIKPQYVDHIPKAVQGNVGQVLDQKDERDMKSELCADLQLNQVIDRNVGDLSGGELQRFAIAVVAVQNAEIYMFDEPSSYLDVKQRLKAAQVVRSLLRPNSYVIVVEHDLSVLDYLSDFICCLYGKPGAYGVVTLPFSVREGINIFLAGFVPTENLRFRDESLTFKVAETPQESAEEIETYARYKYPTMTKTQGNFRLRVVEGEFTDSQIIVMLGENGTGKTTFIRMLNAEIYMFDEPSSYLDVKQRLKAAQVVRSLLRPNSYVIVVEHDLSVLDYLSDFICCLYGKPGAYGVVTLPFSVREGINIFLAGFVPTENLRFRDESLTFKVAETPQESAEEIETYARYKYPTMTKTQGNFRLRVVEGEFTDSQIIVMLGENGTGKTTFIRMLAGLLKPDSVEGSDVEIPEFNVSYKPQKISPKFPSTVRLLLHSKIRDSYMHAQFVSDVMKPLLIEQLMDQEVKKSIYIKKKKNIYIYIYTSCKKLQSSQIEKARGRKKERKKQKLKYKREESLYVMEENH
;
A
#
# COMPACT_ATOMS: atom_id res chain seq x y z
N MET A 1 27.29 -24.19 -19.14
CA MET A 1 26.64 -25.12 -18.19
C MET A 1 25.27 -24.54 -17.87
N SER A 2 24.17 -25.18 -18.27
CA SER A 2 22.84 -24.63 -17.95
C SER A 2 22.60 -24.69 -16.44
N GLU A 3 22.08 -23.61 -15.88
CA GLU A 3 21.82 -23.48 -14.46
C GLU A 3 20.76 -24.52 -14.02
N ARG A 4 21.19 -25.51 -13.24
CA ARG A 4 20.32 -26.54 -12.65
C ARG A 4 19.29 -25.92 -11.67
N LEU A 5 18.17 -25.41 -12.17
CA LEU A 5 17.08 -24.84 -11.37
C LEU A 5 16.66 -25.79 -10.23
N THR A 6 16.55 -25.27 -9.01
CA THR A 6 15.98 -26.00 -7.87
C THR A 6 14.47 -26.10 -8.04
N ARG A 7 13.88 -27.19 -7.55
CA ARG A 7 12.47 -27.51 -7.78
C ARG A 7 11.77 -27.79 -6.48
N ILE A 8 10.57 -27.26 -6.33
CA ILE A 8 9.67 -27.61 -5.25
C ILE A 8 8.52 -28.42 -5.82
N ALA A 9 8.31 -29.60 -5.25
CA ALA A 9 7.12 -30.39 -5.48
C ALA A 9 6.23 -30.27 -4.25
N ILE A 10 4.98 -29.83 -4.44
CA ILE A 10 3.98 -29.72 -3.38
C ILE A 10 2.85 -30.70 -3.63
N VAL A 11 2.41 -31.39 -2.59
CA VAL A 11 1.27 -32.32 -2.64
C VAL A 11 0.25 -31.90 -1.59
N SER A 12 -0.95 -31.54 -2.04
CA SER A 12 -2.06 -31.17 -1.16
C SER A 12 -2.65 -32.41 -0.50
N SER A 13 -2.63 -32.47 0.84
CA SER A 13 -3.23 -33.54 1.63
C SER A 13 -4.73 -33.71 1.39
N ASP A 14 -5.43 -32.61 1.16
CA ASP A 14 -6.89 -32.59 1.10
C ASP A 14 -7.42 -33.14 -0.23
N ARG A 15 -6.65 -32.89 -1.30
CA ARG A 15 -6.99 -33.33 -2.66
C ARG A 15 -6.38 -34.68 -3.00
N CYS A 16 -5.23 -35.02 -2.44
CA CYS A 16 -4.54 -36.26 -2.77
C CYS A 16 -5.31 -37.47 -2.22
N LYS A 17 -5.89 -38.27 -3.11
CA LYS A 17 -6.60 -39.51 -2.74
C LYS A 17 -5.99 -40.73 -3.46
N PRO A 18 -4.87 -41.28 -2.96
CA PRO A 18 -4.14 -42.40 -3.58
C PRO A 18 -5.00 -43.63 -3.87
N LYS A 19 -6.00 -43.92 -3.01
CA LYS A 19 -6.96 -45.02 -3.17
C LYS A 19 -7.86 -44.85 -4.40
N LYS A 20 -8.26 -43.61 -4.72
CA LYS A 20 -9.24 -43.30 -5.78
C LYS A 20 -8.58 -42.88 -7.10
N CYS A 21 -7.31 -42.48 -7.09
CA CYS A 21 -6.62 -41.97 -8.28
C CYS A 21 -5.84 -43.02 -9.09
N ARG A 22 -5.88 -44.31 -8.71
CA ARG A 22 -5.08 -45.40 -9.32
C ARG A 22 -3.56 -45.11 -9.42
N GLN A 23 -3.06 -44.17 -8.62
CA GLN A 23 -1.68 -43.67 -8.61
C GLN A 23 -1.15 -43.24 -10.00
N GLU A 24 -1.96 -42.56 -10.81
CA GLU A 24 -1.56 -42.08 -12.14
C GLU A 24 -0.33 -41.17 -12.13
N CYS A 25 -0.07 -40.44 -11.03
CA CYS A 25 1.14 -39.64 -10.86
C CYS A 25 2.42 -40.50 -10.92
N LYS A 26 2.43 -41.67 -10.28
CA LYS A 26 3.56 -42.62 -10.28
C LYS A 26 3.71 -43.26 -11.65
N LYS A 27 2.61 -43.78 -12.21
CA LYS A 27 2.60 -44.43 -13.54
C LYS A 27 3.00 -43.50 -14.66
N GLY A 28 2.62 -42.22 -14.56
CA GLY A 28 2.89 -41.20 -15.58
C GLY A 28 4.28 -40.58 -15.49
N CYS A 29 5.02 -40.78 -14.40
CA CYS A 29 6.32 -40.16 -14.21
C CYS A 29 7.39 -40.82 -15.10
N PRO A 30 8.09 -40.05 -15.95
CA PRO A 30 9.12 -40.61 -16.82
C PRO A 30 10.30 -41.17 -16.02
N VAL A 31 10.70 -40.50 -14.92
CA VAL A 31 11.83 -40.93 -14.07
C VAL A 31 11.58 -42.29 -13.45
N VAL A 32 10.36 -42.52 -12.93
CA VAL A 32 9.95 -43.82 -12.36
C VAL A 32 9.84 -44.90 -13.44
N ARG A 33 9.48 -44.54 -14.68
CA ARG A 33 9.41 -45.47 -15.81
C ARG A 33 10.80 -45.87 -16.32
N THR A 34 11.76 -44.94 -16.35
CA THR A 34 13.13 -45.24 -16.76
C THR A 34 13.83 -46.19 -15.80
N ASP A 35 13.53 -46.16 -14.50
CA ASP A 35 14.06 -47.12 -13.53
C ASP A 35 13.54 -48.56 -13.73
N THR A 36 12.48 -48.76 -14.51
CA THR A 36 11.96 -50.10 -14.86
C THR A 36 12.55 -50.68 -16.16
N VAL A 37 13.33 -49.90 -16.92
CA VAL A 37 13.93 -50.35 -18.20
C VAL A 37 15.44 -50.18 -18.12
N SER A 38 16.11 -51.29 -17.81
CA SER A 38 17.56 -51.46 -17.75
C SER A 38 18.31 -50.72 -18.89
N TYR A 39 19.05 -49.66 -18.55
CA TYR A 39 20.24 -49.25 -19.31
C TYR A 39 21.35 -48.80 -18.35
N ARG A 40 22.51 -49.43 -18.52
CA ARG A 40 23.76 -49.44 -17.74
C ARG A 40 24.48 -48.08 -17.51
N PHE A 41 23.82 -46.93 -17.61
CA PHE A 41 24.52 -45.62 -17.62
C PHE A 41 24.27 -44.69 -16.41
N CYS A 42 23.58 -45.13 -15.37
CA CYS A 42 23.46 -44.34 -14.14
C CYS A 42 23.50 -45.21 -12.88
N ALA A 43 24.71 -45.59 -12.46
CA ALA A 43 24.96 -46.29 -11.20
C ALA A 43 24.73 -45.44 -9.92
N ILE A 44 24.28 -44.18 -10.06
CA ILE A 44 24.17 -43.22 -8.93
C ILE A 44 22.77 -43.22 -8.27
N TYR A 45 21.73 -43.71 -8.96
CA TYR A 45 20.33 -43.62 -8.47
C TYR A 45 19.63 -44.98 -8.31
N ALA A 46 20.37 -46.09 -8.32
CA ALA A 46 19.80 -47.42 -8.13
C ALA A 46 18.98 -47.50 -6.83
N GLY A 47 17.66 -47.69 -6.96
CA GLY A 47 16.74 -47.93 -5.85
C GLY A 47 15.97 -46.71 -5.31
N LYS A 48 16.12 -45.50 -5.85
CA LYS A 48 15.38 -44.32 -5.36
C LYS A 48 14.23 -43.93 -6.31
N LEU A 49 12.99 -44.08 -5.86
CA LEU A 49 11.80 -43.72 -6.63
C LEU A 49 11.56 -42.20 -6.59
N CYS A 50 11.41 -41.57 -7.76
CA CYS A 50 11.05 -40.14 -7.81
C CYS A 50 9.67 -39.85 -7.21
N ILE A 51 8.70 -40.76 -7.36
CA ILE A 51 7.38 -40.65 -6.73
C ILE A 51 7.08 -41.95 -5.98
N GLU A 52 6.87 -41.82 -4.68
CA GLU A 52 6.49 -42.91 -3.79
C GLU A 52 5.03 -42.75 -3.39
N VAL A 53 4.20 -43.69 -3.83
CA VAL A 53 2.79 -43.75 -3.47
C VAL A 53 2.29 -45.18 -3.60
N SER A 54 1.51 -45.62 -2.60
CA SER A 54 0.79 -46.89 -2.60
C SER A 54 -0.71 -46.65 -2.33
N PRO A 55 -1.60 -47.60 -2.64
CA PRO A 55 -3.02 -47.49 -2.29
C PRO A 55 -3.27 -47.32 -0.78
N ALA A 56 -2.38 -47.84 0.06
CA ALA A 56 -2.46 -47.69 1.51
C ALA A 56 -1.92 -46.34 2.01
N SER A 57 -1.13 -45.63 1.18
CA SER A 57 -0.55 -44.34 1.55
C SER A 57 -1.64 -43.28 1.75
N LYS A 58 -1.48 -42.45 2.79
CA LYS A 58 -2.36 -41.29 3.00
C LYS A 58 -2.12 -40.21 1.94
N ILE A 59 -0.87 -39.99 1.56
CA ILE A 59 -0.44 -38.96 0.60
C ILE A 59 0.64 -39.52 -0.33
N ALA A 60 0.81 -38.92 -1.51
CA ALA A 60 1.94 -39.21 -2.41
C ALA A 60 3.17 -38.40 -2.00
N PHE A 61 4.34 -39.02 -1.98
CA PHE A 61 5.63 -38.36 -1.75
C PHE A 61 6.37 -38.18 -3.08
N ILE A 62 6.99 -37.02 -3.29
CA ILE A 62 7.73 -36.67 -4.49
C ILE A 62 9.12 -36.18 -4.09
N SER A 63 10.16 -36.87 -4.55
CA SER A 63 11.55 -36.46 -4.33
C SER A 63 11.90 -35.24 -5.19
N GLU A 64 12.27 -34.14 -4.54
CA GLU A 64 12.69 -32.89 -5.18
C GLU A 64 14.04 -33.03 -5.91
N GLU A 65 14.92 -33.92 -5.42
CA GLU A 65 16.24 -34.18 -6.01
C GLU A 65 16.17 -34.94 -7.34
N LEU A 66 15.25 -35.91 -7.42
CA LEU A 66 15.07 -36.79 -8.58
C LEU A 66 14.09 -36.22 -9.61
N CYS A 67 13.20 -35.32 -9.19
CA CYS A 67 12.19 -34.76 -10.08
C CYS A 67 12.84 -33.92 -11.18
N ILE A 68 12.63 -34.29 -12.44
CA ILE A 68 13.12 -33.52 -13.60
C ILE A 68 12.26 -32.29 -13.95
N GLY A 69 11.15 -32.05 -13.23
CA GLY A 69 10.30 -30.88 -13.47
C GLY A 69 9.43 -30.93 -14.72
N CYS A 70 9.23 -32.11 -15.33
CA CYS A 70 8.48 -32.27 -16.59
C CYS A 70 6.98 -31.91 -16.51
N GLY A 71 6.41 -31.77 -15.31
CA GLY A 71 4.99 -31.41 -15.12
C GLY A 71 3.97 -32.49 -15.52
N ILE A 72 4.40 -33.67 -15.97
CA ILE A 72 3.49 -34.73 -16.44
C ILE A 72 2.59 -35.24 -15.31
N CYS A 73 3.13 -35.41 -14.10
CA CYS A 73 2.36 -35.85 -12.94
C CYS A 73 1.32 -34.82 -12.49
N VAL A 74 1.51 -33.52 -12.79
CA VAL A 74 0.53 -32.47 -12.53
C VAL A 74 -0.66 -32.65 -13.46
N LYS A 75 -0.40 -32.76 -14.78
CA LYS A 75 -1.44 -32.93 -15.81
C LYS A 75 -2.22 -34.24 -15.70
N LYS A 76 -1.56 -35.32 -15.26
CA LYS A 76 -2.18 -36.65 -15.10
C LYS A 76 -2.88 -36.86 -13.76
N CYS A 77 -2.74 -35.95 -12.80
CA CYS A 77 -3.40 -36.09 -11.51
C CYS A 77 -4.90 -35.77 -11.67
N PRO A 78 -5.82 -36.73 -11.44
CA PRO A 78 -7.25 -36.49 -11.62
C PRO A 78 -7.85 -35.52 -10.59
N PHE A 79 -7.14 -35.25 -9.49
CA PHE A 79 -7.57 -34.38 -8.40
C PHE A 79 -6.76 -33.07 -8.31
N GLU A 80 -5.88 -32.80 -9.30
CA GLU A 80 -4.99 -31.63 -9.32
C GLU A 80 -4.25 -31.41 -7.98
N ALA A 81 -3.84 -32.51 -7.34
CA ALA A 81 -3.27 -32.48 -5.99
C ALA A 81 -1.77 -32.16 -5.97
N ILE A 82 -1.10 -32.20 -7.12
CA ILE A 82 0.35 -32.06 -7.25
C ILE A 82 0.67 -30.73 -7.94
N GLN A 83 1.63 -30.00 -7.42
CA GLN A 83 2.18 -28.81 -8.06
C GLN A 83 3.71 -28.93 -8.13
N ILE A 84 4.28 -28.61 -9.28
CA ILE A 84 5.73 -28.52 -9.46
C ILE A 84 6.07 -27.08 -9.81
N ILE A 85 7.03 -26.51 -9.08
CA ILE A 85 7.46 -25.12 -9.21
C ILE A 85 8.97 -25.14 -9.39
N ASN A 86 9.45 -24.44 -10.42
CA ASN A 86 10.88 -24.19 -10.59
C ASN A 86 11.23 -22.92 -9.81
N LEU A 87 12.17 -23.01 -8.87
CA LEU A 87 12.71 -21.89 -8.14
C LEU A 87 14.09 -21.50 -8.69
N PRO A 88 14.47 -20.22 -8.58
CA PRO A 88 15.86 -19.79 -8.67
C PRO A 88 16.74 -20.51 -7.63
N LYS A 89 17.98 -20.83 -7.98
CA LYS A 89 18.93 -21.55 -7.10
C LYS A 89 19.21 -20.85 -5.77
N ASP A 90 19.24 -19.53 -5.79
CA ASP A 90 19.66 -18.74 -4.63
C ASP A 90 18.68 -18.84 -3.46
N LEU A 91 17.41 -19.14 -3.75
CA LEU A 91 16.35 -19.20 -2.74
C LEU A 91 16.41 -20.45 -1.85
N ASP A 92 16.96 -21.57 -2.34
CA ASP A 92 16.98 -22.82 -1.56
C ASP A 92 17.96 -22.70 -0.37
N LYS A 93 19.03 -21.91 -0.55
CA LYS A 93 19.99 -21.57 0.52
C LYS A 93 19.35 -20.75 1.63
N ASP A 94 18.35 -19.92 1.29
CA ASP A 94 17.65 -19.01 2.20
C ASP A 94 16.44 -19.65 2.89
N THR A 95 16.31 -20.99 2.88
CA THR A 95 15.19 -21.70 3.48
C THR A 95 15.22 -21.58 5.01
N THR A 96 14.19 -20.97 5.60
CA THR A 96 14.11 -20.73 7.05
C THR A 96 13.27 -21.77 7.76
N HIS A 97 12.13 -22.17 7.17
CA HIS A 97 11.27 -23.18 7.77
C HIS A 97 10.52 -24.03 6.72
N ARG A 98 10.31 -25.31 7.05
CA ARG A 98 9.51 -26.27 6.26
C ARG A 98 8.71 -27.17 7.20
N TYR A 99 7.40 -27.27 7.00
CA TYR A 99 6.55 -28.10 7.86
C TYR A 99 6.74 -29.61 7.65
N GLY A 100 7.14 -30.02 6.45
CA GLY A 100 7.29 -31.43 6.09
C GLY A 100 7.58 -31.64 4.60
N PRO A 101 7.68 -32.90 4.17
CA PRO A 101 7.96 -33.23 2.78
C PRO A 101 6.81 -32.79 1.87
N ASN A 102 7.13 -32.17 0.74
CA ASN A 102 6.14 -31.65 -0.22
C ASN A 102 5.07 -30.71 0.35
N THR A 103 5.39 -30.02 1.44
CA THR A 103 4.56 -28.97 2.06
C THR A 103 5.19 -27.60 1.91
N PHE A 104 4.49 -26.58 2.42
CA PHE A 104 4.90 -25.19 2.38
C PHE A 104 6.34 -24.96 2.90
N LYS A 105 7.13 -24.19 2.14
CA LYS A 105 8.45 -23.69 2.53
C LYS A 105 8.45 -22.16 2.72
N LEU A 106 9.06 -21.68 3.79
CA LEU A 106 9.33 -20.25 3.99
C LEU A 106 10.81 -19.98 3.72
N HIS A 107 11.07 -18.94 2.93
CA HIS A 107 12.39 -18.43 2.61
C HIS A 107 12.56 -17.03 3.20
N ARG A 108 13.69 -16.80 3.86
CA ARG A 108 14.00 -15.59 4.63
C ARG A 108 12.99 -15.34 5.76
N LEU A 109 13.28 -14.33 6.58
CA LEU A 109 12.40 -13.83 7.64
C LEU A 109 12.47 -12.31 7.61
N PRO A 110 11.37 -11.62 7.98
CA PRO A 110 11.39 -10.17 8.07
C PRO A 110 12.24 -9.79 9.29
N VAL A 111 12.92 -8.65 9.19
CA VAL A 111 13.90 -8.20 10.18
C VAL A 111 13.28 -7.11 11.05
N PRO A 112 12.85 -7.42 12.29
CA PRO A 112 12.24 -6.43 13.17
C PRO A 112 13.30 -5.50 13.74
N ARG A 113 13.02 -4.20 13.73
CA ARG A 113 13.87 -3.15 14.31
C ARG A 113 13.20 -2.56 15.55
N PRO A 114 13.97 -2.27 16.62
CA PRO A 114 13.42 -1.68 17.83
C PRO A 114 12.98 -0.24 17.56
N GLY A 115 11.91 0.20 18.22
CA GLY A 115 11.40 1.57 18.10
C GLY A 115 10.71 1.89 16.77
N GLN A 116 10.44 0.88 15.94
CA GLN A 116 9.80 1.03 14.63
C GLN A 116 8.69 -0.01 14.43
N VAL A 117 7.68 0.35 13.63
CA VAL A 117 6.64 -0.58 13.19
C VAL A 117 7.06 -1.22 11.87
N LEU A 118 7.19 -2.55 11.88
CA LEU A 118 7.40 -3.34 10.69
C LEU A 118 6.07 -3.86 10.14
N GLY A 119 5.69 -3.34 8.99
CA GLY A 119 4.55 -3.80 8.21
C GLY A 119 4.88 -5.03 7.35
N LEU A 120 3.96 -5.99 7.29
CA LEU A 120 4.06 -7.18 6.46
C LEU A 120 2.86 -7.25 5.52
N VAL A 121 3.14 -7.25 4.22
CA VAL A 121 2.12 -7.34 3.17
C VAL A 121 2.39 -8.54 2.27
N GLY A 122 1.35 -9.26 1.87
CA GLY A 122 1.48 -10.42 1.00
C GLY A 122 0.15 -11.15 0.81
N THR A 123 0.07 -12.02 -0.18
CA THR A 123 -1.14 -12.81 -0.43
C THR A 123 -1.43 -13.81 0.69
N ASN A 124 -2.65 -14.33 0.74
CA ASN A 124 -3.02 -15.34 1.73
C ASN A 124 -2.31 -16.67 1.46
N GLY A 125 -1.90 -17.36 2.53
CA GLY A 125 -1.17 -18.62 2.44
C GLY A 125 0.30 -18.50 1.99
N ILE A 126 0.89 -17.30 2.04
CA ILE A 126 2.31 -17.05 1.69
C ILE A 126 3.27 -17.15 2.88
N GLY A 127 2.78 -17.47 4.08
CA GLY A 127 3.63 -17.69 5.26
C GLY A 127 3.79 -16.50 6.22
N LYS A 128 2.98 -15.44 6.11
CA LYS A 128 2.96 -14.30 7.05
C LYS A 128 2.82 -14.77 8.51
N SER A 129 1.76 -15.50 8.83
CA SER A 129 1.54 -16.03 10.18
C SER A 129 2.59 -17.06 10.61
N THR A 130 3.25 -17.76 9.66
CA THR A 130 4.39 -18.63 9.97
C THR A 130 5.60 -17.79 10.39
N ALA A 131 5.90 -16.70 9.68
CA ALA A 131 6.97 -15.77 10.05
C ALA A 131 6.73 -15.16 11.45
N LEU A 132 5.49 -14.76 11.76
CA LEU A 132 5.13 -14.25 13.10
C LEU A 132 5.37 -15.30 14.19
N LYS A 133 4.96 -16.56 13.98
CA LYS A 133 5.19 -17.63 14.95
C LYS A 133 6.68 -17.90 15.19
N VAL A 134 7.50 -17.77 14.15
CA VAL A 134 8.96 -17.91 14.26
C VAL A 134 9.56 -16.75 15.04
N LEU A 135 9.19 -15.52 14.71
CA LEU A 135 9.68 -14.33 15.40
C LEU A 135 9.21 -14.24 16.85
N ALA A 136 8.07 -14.84 17.18
CA ALA A 136 7.55 -14.89 18.54
C ALA A 136 8.17 -16.02 19.38
N GLY A 137 9.10 -16.81 18.83
CA GLY A 137 9.70 -17.95 19.51
C GLY A 137 8.77 -19.15 19.72
N LYS A 138 7.50 -19.09 19.29
CA LYS A 138 6.53 -20.19 19.38
C LYS A 138 6.83 -21.33 18.41
N LEU A 139 7.51 -21.04 17.30
CA LEU A 139 7.92 -22.02 16.30
C LEU A 139 9.41 -21.87 16.03
N LYS A 140 10.21 -22.89 16.35
CA LYS A 140 11.65 -22.90 16.04
C LYS A 140 11.85 -23.05 14.52
N PRO A 141 12.67 -22.20 13.87
CA PRO A 141 13.01 -22.38 12.47
C PRO A 141 13.84 -23.67 12.32
N ASN A 142 13.57 -24.45 11.27
CA ASN A 142 14.22 -25.74 11.07
C ASN A 142 15.16 -25.78 9.86
N LEU A 143 15.36 -24.64 9.20
CA LEU A 143 16.28 -24.48 8.06
C LEU A 143 16.03 -25.50 6.94
N GLY A 144 14.77 -25.92 6.76
CA GLY A 144 14.36 -26.94 5.80
C GLY A 144 14.49 -28.39 6.28
N ARG A 145 15.13 -28.64 7.43
CA ARG A 145 15.31 -29.97 8.04
C ARG A 145 14.16 -30.31 8.98
N PHE A 146 13.12 -30.96 8.45
CA PHE A 146 11.92 -31.30 9.23
C PHE A 146 12.03 -32.60 10.04
N ASN A 147 12.90 -33.54 9.64
CA ASN A 147 13.09 -34.81 10.38
C ASN A 147 13.98 -34.63 11.61
N ASN A 148 15.09 -33.92 11.45
CA ASN A 148 16.06 -33.61 12.49
C ASN A 148 16.22 -32.08 12.56
N PRO A 149 15.34 -31.38 13.29
CA PRO A 149 15.40 -29.93 13.39
C PRO A 149 16.67 -29.49 14.14
N PRO A 150 17.39 -28.46 13.65
CA PRO A 150 18.63 -27.97 14.23
C PRO A 150 18.43 -27.33 15.61
N ASP A 151 19.52 -27.20 16.36
CA ASP A 151 19.56 -26.47 17.62
C ASP A 151 19.71 -24.96 17.46
N TRP A 152 19.36 -24.21 18.51
CA TRP A 152 19.45 -22.74 18.49
C TRP A 152 20.86 -22.25 18.16
N GLN A 153 21.90 -22.96 18.58
CA GLN A 153 23.29 -22.65 18.23
C GLN A 153 23.54 -22.73 16.71
N GLU A 154 23.01 -23.76 16.06
CA GLU A 154 23.14 -23.91 14.60
C GLU A 154 22.31 -22.85 13.86
N ILE A 155 21.12 -22.52 14.36
CA ILE A 155 20.26 -21.46 13.83
C ILE A 155 20.95 -20.08 13.93
N LEU A 156 21.54 -19.76 15.07
CA LEU A 156 22.29 -18.51 15.26
C LEU A 156 23.53 -18.44 14.37
N THR A 157 24.18 -19.59 14.15
CA THR A 157 25.31 -19.70 13.21
C THR A 157 24.87 -19.46 11.76
N TYR A 158 23.69 -19.96 11.39
CA TYR A 158 23.12 -19.74 10.07
C TYR A 158 22.80 -18.25 9.82
N PHE A 159 22.24 -17.56 10.81
CA PHE A 159 21.95 -16.12 10.72
C PHE A 159 23.13 -15.21 11.05
N ARG A 160 24.35 -15.77 11.17
CA ARG A 160 25.52 -15.01 11.63
C ARG A 160 25.81 -13.79 10.76
N GLY A 161 26.00 -12.63 11.39
CA GLY A 161 26.25 -11.36 10.70
C GLY A 161 25.00 -10.66 10.17
N SER A 162 23.81 -11.13 10.50
CA SER A 162 22.53 -10.47 10.20
C SER A 162 21.91 -9.83 11.45
N GLU A 163 21.03 -8.84 11.26
CA GLU A 163 20.23 -8.24 12.35
C GLU A 163 19.38 -9.29 13.10
N LEU A 164 18.95 -10.36 12.43
CA LEU A 164 18.19 -11.46 13.03
C LEU A 164 18.98 -12.26 14.07
N GLN A 165 20.30 -12.34 13.94
CA GLN A 165 21.15 -12.99 14.95
C GLN A 165 20.98 -12.30 16.30
N ASN A 166 21.08 -10.97 16.32
CA ASN A 166 20.92 -10.18 17.54
C ASN A 166 19.52 -10.35 18.11
N TYR A 167 18.49 -10.33 17.26
CA TYR A 167 17.11 -10.54 17.68
C TYR A 167 16.88 -11.91 18.33
N PHE A 168 17.33 -13.00 17.70
CA PHE A 168 17.18 -14.34 18.29
C PHE A 168 18.04 -14.55 19.54
N THR A 169 19.22 -13.93 19.60
CA THR A 169 20.06 -13.96 20.80
C THR A 169 19.34 -13.30 21.97
N ARG A 170 18.74 -12.12 21.76
CA ARG A 170 17.94 -11.44 22.78
C ARG A 170 16.69 -12.23 23.19
N ILE A 171 16.01 -12.91 22.28
CA ILE A 171 14.89 -13.79 22.65
C ILE A 171 15.35 -14.90 23.63
N LEU A 172 16.55 -15.45 23.43
CA LEU A 172 17.07 -16.55 24.24
C LEU A 172 17.72 -16.08 25.55
N GLU A 173 18.45 -14.96 25.52
CA GLU A 173 19.19 -14.42 26.69
C GLU A 173 18.30 -13.51 27.55
N ASP A 174 17.58 -12.57 26.94
CA ASP A 174 16.75 -11.57 27.64
C ASP A 174 15.34 -12.10 27.94
N ASN A 175 14.97 -13.30 27.46
CA ASN A 175 13.62 -13.88 27.55
C ASN A 175 12.51 -12.88 27.14
N LEU A 176 12.70 -12.20 26.01
CA LEU A 176 11.75 -11.20 25.51
C LEU A 176 10.32 -11.78 25.44
N LYS A 177 9.38 -11.12 26.12
CA LYS A 177 7.97 -11.53 26.13
C LYS A 177 7.34 -11.10 24.81
N ALA A 178 6.89 -12.07 24.03
CA ALA A 178 6.19 -11.85 22.76
C ALA A 178 4.68 -12.06 22.90
N ILE A 179 3.90 -11.03 22.56
CA ILE A 179 2.43 -11.06 22.57
C ILE A 179 1.92 -10.96 21.13
N ILE A 180 0.95 -11.81 20.80
CA ILE A 180 0.39 -11.92 19.45
C ILE A 180 -1.12 -11.77 19.53
N LYS A 181 -1.68 -10.83 18.78
CA LYS A 181 -3.11 -10.79 18.45
C LYS A 181 -3.38 -11.87 17.38
N PRO A 182 -4.24 -12.87 17.64
CA PRO A 182 -4.55 -13.90 16.65
C PRO A 182 -5.38 -13.34 15.49
N GLN A 183 -5.18 -13.88 14.28
CA GLN A 183 -5.88 -13.49 13.06
C GLN A 183 -7.41 -13.63 13.20
N TYR A 184 -7.88 -14.84 13.58
CA TYR A 184 -9.31 -15.15 13.72
C TYR A 184 -9.84 -14.76 15.10
N VAL A 185 -10.66 -13.71 15.15
CA VAL A 185 -11.29 -13.26 16.39
C VAL A 185 -12.42 -14.17 16.86
N ASP A 186 -13.06 -14.92 15.97
CA ASP A 186 -14.19 -15.81 16.29
C ASP A 186 -13.83 -16.94 17.28
N HIS A 187 -12.54 -17.19 17.48
CA HIS A 187 -12.05 -18.18 18.43
C HIS A 187 -11.81 -17.60 19.83
N ILE A 188 -11.74 -16.27 19.97
CA ILE A 188 -11.48 -15.59 21.25
C ILE A 188 -12.59 -15.88 22.28
N PRO A 189 -13.90 -15.81 21.93
CA PRO A 189 -14.97 -16.10 22.89
C PRO A 189 -14.97 -17.55 23.37
N LYS A 190 -14.35 -18.47 22.62
CA LYS A 190 -14.21 -19.88 23.02
C LYS A 190 -13.10 -20.07 24.05
N ALA A 191 -12.07 -19.23 24.00
CA ALA A 191 -10.89 -19.32 24.86
C ALA A 191 -11.00 -18.46 26.13
N VAL A 192 -11.74 -17.36 26.07
CA VAL A 192 -11.88 -16.38 27.16
C VAL A 192 -13.34 -16.24 27.53
N GLN A 193 -13.63 -16.48 28.81
CA GLN A 193 -14.96 -16.33 29.41
C GLN A 193 -14.92 -15.20 30.45
N GLY A 194 -16.00 -14.44 30.56
CA GLY A 194 -16.15 -13.36 31.52
C GLY A 194 -16.47 -12.01 30.88
N ASN A 195 -16.48 -11.00 31.74
CA ASN A 195 -16.82 -9.64 31.37
C ASN A 195 -15.60 -8.92 30.77
N VAL A 196 -15.81 -8.07 29.77
CA VAL A 196 -14.76 -7.29 29.10
C VAL A 196 -13.90 -6.53 30.11
N GLY A 197 -14.54 -5.80 31.04
CA GLY A 197 -13.85 -5.00 32.05
C GLY A 197 -12.96 -5.83 32.96
N GLN A 198 -13.46 -6.99 33.41
CA GLN A 198 -12.73 -7.91 34.29
C GLN A 198 -11.53 -8.55 33.59
N VAL A 199 -11.68 -8.95 32.32
CA VAL A 199 -10.57 -9.53 31.57
C VAL A 199 -9.49 -8.49 31.31
N LEU A 200 -9.86 -7.24 31.03
CA LEU A 200 -8.91 -6.15 30.89
C LEU A 200 -8.18 -5.87 32.20
N ASP A 201 -8.88 -5.82 33.34
CA ASP A 201 -8.25 -5.63 34.66
C ASP A 201 -7.25 -6.74 34.99
N GLN A 202 -7.59 -8.00 34.69
CA GLN A 202 -6.70 -9.14 34.93
C GLN A 202 -5.44 -9.13 34.05
N LYS A 203 -5.49 -8.45 32.91
CA LYS A 203 -4.41 -8.40 31.91
C LYS A 203 -3.69 -7.06 31.88
N ASP A 204 -4.15 -6.08 32.64
CA ASP A 204 -3.53 -4.77 32.70
C ASP A 204 -2.25 -4.83 33.52
N GLU A 205 -1.12 -4.74 32.82
CA GLU A 205 0.22 -4.70 33.39
C GLU A 205 0.82 -3.29 33.25
N ARG A 206 0.11 -2.36 32.59
CA ARG A 206 0.61 -1.03 32.23
C ARG A 206 -0.18 0.11 32.85
N ASP A 207 -1.31 -0.18 33.49
CA ASP A 207 -2.26 0.80 34.04
C ASP A 207 -2.81 1.75 32.95
N MET A 208 -3.06 1.18 31.76
CA MET A 208 -3.50 1.92 30.56
C MET A 208 -4.94 1.58 30.15
N LYS A 209 -5.66 0.78 30.95
CA LYS A 209 -7.03 0.35 30.62
C LYS A 209 -7.97 1.52 30.31
N SER A 210 -7.95 2.58 31.12
CA SER A 210 -8.89 3.71 30.98
C SER A 210 -8.70 4.46 29.66
N GLU A 211 -7.45 4.76 29.31
CA GLU A 211 -7.06 5.42 28.06
C GLU A 211 -7.39 4.54 26.85
N LEU A 212 -6.98 3.26 26.87
CA LEU A 212 -7.23 2.33 25.77
C LEU A 212 -8.73 2.07 25.55
N CYS A 213 -9.52 2.00 26.62
CA CYS A 213 -10.97 1.86 26.52
C CYS A 213 -11.64 3.10 25.91
N ALA A 214 -11.12 4.30 26.18
CA ALA A 214 -11.59 5.53 25.57
C ALA A 214 -11.23 5.59 24.07
N ASP A 215 -9.97 5.30 23.73
CA ASP A 215 -9.46 5.35 22.36
C ASP A 215 -10.17 4.36 21.44
N LEU A 216 -10.32 3.11 21.90
CA LEU A 216 -10.99 2.02 21.20
C LEU A 216 -12.51 1.99 21.39
N GLN A 217 -13.09 3.00 22.05
CA GLN A 217 -14.54 3.14 22.27
C GLN A 217 -15.17 1.91 22.94
N LEU A 218 -14.48 1.30 23.89
CA LEU A 218 -14.92 0.11 24.62
C LEU A 218 -15.77 0.43 25.86
N ASN A 219 -15.87 1.69 26.28
CA ASN A 219 -16.62 2.11 27.46
C ASN A 219 -18.09 1.64 27.47
N GLN A 220 -18.71 1.50 26.28
CA GLN A 220 -20.10 1.05 26.15
C GLN A 220 -20.29 -0.47 26.28
N VAL A 221 -19.20 -1.23 26.16
CA VAL A 221 -19.21 -2.71 26.17
C VAL A 221 -18.45 -3.29 27.35
N ILE A 222 -17.96 -2.44 28.26
CA ILE A 222 -17.11 -2.85 29.38
C ILE A 222 -17.80 -3.79 30.36
N ASP A 223 -19.13 -3.72 30.45
CA ASP A 223 -19.98 -4.55 31.31
C ASP A 223 -20.59 -5.76 30.57
N ARG A 224 -20.31 -5.92 29.27
CA ARG A 224 -20.82 -7.03 28.46
C ARG A 224 -19.90 -8.25 28.51
N ASN A 225 -20.48 -9.44 28.33
CA ASN A 225 -19.68 -10.64 28.17
C ASN A 225 -18.98 -10.66 26.80
N VAL A 226 -17.78 -11.24 26.77
CA VAL A 226 -16.98 -11.37 25.53
C VAL A 226 -17.74 -12.16 24.45
N GLY A 227 -18.60 -13.11 24.83
CA GLY A 227 -19.41 -13.91 23.90
C GLY A 227 -20.54 -13.15 23.20
N ASP A 228 -20.96 -12.01 23.74
CA ASP A 228 -22.08 -11.22 23.22
C ASP A 228 -21.62 -10.08 22.30
N LEU A 229 -20.29 -9.94 22.10
CA LEU A 229 -19.70 -8.87 21.29
C LEU A 229 -19.86 -9.14 19.80
N SER A 230 -20.10 -8.07 19.03
CA SER A 230 -19.99 -8.09 17.57
C SER A 230 -18.54 -8.27 17.11
N GLY A 231 -18.31 -8.69 15.87
CA GLY A 231 -16.96 -8.89 15.32
C GLY A 231 -16.05 -7.66 15.44
N GLY A 232 -16.58 -6.46 15.19
CA GLY A 232 -15.84 -5.21 15.36
C GLY A 232 -15.53 -4.88 16.83
N GLU A 233 -16.48 -5.11 17.75
CA GLU A 233 -16.25 -4.93 19.19
C GLU A 233 -15.22 -5.93 19.72
N LEU A 234 -15.31 -7.19 19.28
CA LEU A 234 -14.39 -8.26 19.63
C LEU A 234 -12.97 -8.00 19.12
N GLN A 235 -12.84 -7.44 17.91
CA GLN A 235 -11.57 -7.01 17.36
C GLN A 235 -10.94 -5.87 18.19
N ARG A 236 -11.72 -4.83 18.54
CA ARG A 236 -11.24 -3.74 19.41
C ARG A 236 -10.84 -4.25 20.79
N PHE A 237 -11.63 -5.15 21.37
CA PHE A 237 -11.28 -5.84 22.61
C PHE A 237 -9.97 -6.62 22.49
N ALA A 238 -9.77 -7.38 21.40
CA ALA A 238 -8.54 -8.14 21.17
C ALA A 238 -7.30 -7.24 21.08
N ILE A 239 -7.42 -6.08 20.43
CA ILE A 239 -6.35 -5.08 20.37
C ILE A 239 -6.07 -4.50 21.76
N ALA A 240 -7.12 -4.15 22.51
CA ALA A 240 -6.99 -3.63 23.88
C ALA A 240 -6.27 -4.62 24.81
N VAL A 241 -6.67 -5.91 24.79
CA VAL A 241 -6.06 -6.97 25.61
C VAL A 241 -4.56 -7.12 25.35
N VAL A 242 -4.12 -6.95 24.09
CA VAL A 242 -2.70 -7.00 23.74
C VAL A 242 -1.99 -5.72 24.16
N ALA A 243 -2.62 -4.56 24.01
CA ALA A 243 -2.04 -3.26 24.31
C ALA A 243 -1.85 -3.00 25.82
N VAL A 244 -2.73 -3.52 26.69
CA VAL A 244 -2.65 -3.39 28.15
C VAL A 244 -1.52 -4.22 28.77
N GLN A 245 -1.05 -5.27 28.09
CA GLN A 245 0.02 -6.12 28.60
C GLN A 245 1.40 -5.50 28.35
N ASN A 246 2.33 -5.69 29.28
CA ASN A 246 3.71 -5.25 29.13
C ASN A 246 4.53 -6.34 28.42
N ALA A 247 5.04 -6.01 27.24
CA ALA A 247 5.86 -6.90 26.42
C ALA A 247 6.88 -6.12 25.59
N GLU A 248 7.99 -6.76 25.25
CA GLU A 248 9.01 -6.18 24.36
C GLU A 248 8.65 -6.38 22.90
N ILE A 249 7.88 -7.43 22.56
CA ILE A 249 7.49 -7.73 21.18
C ILE A 249 5.97 -7.77 21.07
N TYR A 250 5.40 -6.83 20.31
CA TYR A 250 3.98 -6.77 19.98
C TYR A 250 3.75 -7.18 18.53
N MET A 251 2.88 -8.16 18.30
CA MET A 251 2.51 -8.63 16.97
C MET A 251 1.02 -8.53 16.74
N PHE A 252 0.62 -7.86 15.66
CA PHE A 252 -0.77 -7.72 15.24
C PHE A 252 -1.00 -8.43 13.91
N ASP A 253 -1.76 -9.53 13.92
CA ASP A 253 -2.19 -10.21 12.70
C ASP A 253 -3.59 -9.72 12.30
N GLU A 254 -3.66 -8.90 11.25
CA GLU A 254 -4.87 -8.25 10.72
C GLU A 254 -5.68 -7.48 11.79
N PRO A 255 -5.15 -6.37 12.35
CA PRO A 255 -5.86 -5.52 13.30
C PRO A 255 -7.01 -4.70 12.68
N SER A 256 -7.07 -4.47 11.36
CA SER A 256 -8.09 -3.65 10.71
C SER A 256 -9.39 -4.38 10.33
N SER A 257 -9.42 -5.70 10.38
CA SER A 257 -10.56 -6.53 9.96
C SER A 257 -11.84 -6.20 10.77
N TYR A 258 -12.99 -6.14 10.10
CA TYR A 258 -14.32 -5.76 10.65
C TYR A 258 -14.46 -4.36 11.24
N LEU A 259 -13.40 -3.56 11.23
CA LEU A 259 -13.45 -2.19 11.73
C LEU A 259 -13.91 -1.24 10.62
N ASP A 260 -14.73 -0.26 11.00
CA ASP A 260 -15.02 0.88 10.12
C ASP A 260 -13.79 1.79 9.98
N VAL A 261 -13.81 2.70 9.01
CA VAL A 261 -12.64 3.56 8.68
C VAL A 261 -12.17 4.37 9.90
N LYS A 262 -13.08 4.88 10.73
CA LYS A 262 -12.73 5.66 11.93
C LYS A 262 -12.08 4.77 13.00
N GLN A 263 -12.65 3.59 13.22
CA GLN A 263 -12.12 2.61 14.16
C GLN A 263 -10.77 2.06 13.71
N ARG A 264 -10.54 1.88 12.39
CA ARG A 264 -9.23 1.48 11.84
C ARG A 264 -8.15 2.49 12.16
N LEU A 265 -8.41 3.79 11.96
CA LEU A 265 -7.44 4.84 12.27
C LEU A 265 -7.13 4.92 13.78
N LYS A 266 -8.16 4.80 14.63
CA LYS A 266 -7.97 4.75 16.09
C LYS A 266 -7.19 3.53 16.55
N ALA A 267 -7.52 2.35 16.01
CA ALA A 267 -6.76 1.13 16.27
C ALA A 267 -5.29 1.30 15.84
N ALA A 268 -5.05 1.94 14.70
CA ALA A 268 -3.71 2.20 14.24
C ALA A 268 -2.92 3.19 15.12
N GLN A 269 -3.58 4.23 15.63
CA GLN A 269 -3.00 5.14 16.62
C GLN A 269 -2.59 4.40 17.89
N VAL A 270 -3.46 3.52 18.39
CA VAL A 270 -3.18 2.68 19.56
C VAL A 270 -2.00 1.74 19.30
N VAL A 271 -1.94 1.10 18.13
CA VAL A 271 -0.79 0.23 17.79
C VAL A 271 0.51 1.04 17.75
N ARG A 272 0.49 2.26 17.21
CA ARG A 272 1.67 3.15 17.20
C ARG A 272 2.04 3.64 18.59
N SER A 273 1.09 3.84 19.50
CA SER A 273 1.39 4.26 20.89
C SER A 273 2.11 3.18 21.70
N LEU A 274 2.16 1.94 21.22
CA LEU A 274 2.96 0.86 21.81
C LEU A 274 4.46 0.98 21.54
N LEU A 275 4.87 1.86 20.62
CA LEU A 275 6.27 2.08 20.28
C LEU A 275 7.03 2.67 21.46
N ARG A 276 8.02 1.91 21.93
CA ARG A 276 9.04 2.28 22.90
C ARG A 276 10.42 2.10 22.26
N PRO A 277 11.48 2.78 22.75
CA PRO A 277 12.82 2.70 22.16
C PRO A 277 13.36 1.27 21.99
N ASN A 278 12.97 0.35 22.89
CA ASN A 278 13.39 -1.05 22.89
C ASN A 278 12.29 -2.05 22.50
N SER A 279 11.10 -1.59 22.10
CA SER A 279 10.02 -2.50 21.70
C SER A 279 10.07 -2.80 20.21
N TYR A 280 9.65 -4.00 19.84
CA TYR A 280 9.44 -4.43 18.47
C TYR A 280 7.95 -4.50 18.18
N VAL A 281 7.48 -3.79 17.15
CA VAL A 281 6.08 -3.85 16.72
C VAL A 281 6.03 -4.40 15.31
N ILE A 282 5.33 -5.52 15.11
CA ILE A 282 5.15 -6.15 13.80
C ILE A 282 3.65 -6.19 13.50
N VAL A 283 3.28 -5.69 12.33
CA VAL A 283 1.89 -5.65 11.90
C VAL A 283 1.74 -6.35 10.55
N VAL A 284 0.80 -7.28 10.47
CA VAL A 284 0.37 -7.89 9.21
C VAL A 284 -0.93 -7.21 8.80
N GLU A 285 -0.92 -6.59 7.63
CA GLU A 285 -2.09 -5.90 7.10
C GLU A 285 -2.29 -6.16 5.61
N HIS A 286 -3.56 -6.12 5.22
CA HIS A 286 -4.00 -6.23 3.83
C HIS A 286 -4.53 -4.92 3.28
N ASP A 287 -4.93 -3.99 4.16
CA ASP A 287 -5.35 -2.65 3.79
C ASP A 287 -4.10 -1.76 3.64
N LEU A 288 -3.79 -1.42 2.38
CA LEU A 288 -2.62 -0.59 2.05
C LEU A 288 -2.70 0.81 2.66
N SER A 289 -3.91 1.35 2.86
CA SER A 289 -4.10 2.69 3.42
C SER A 289 -3.80 2.73 4.91
N VAL A 290 -4.26 1.71 5.64
CA VAL A 290 -3.98 1.56 7.07
C VAL A 290 -2.52 1.17 7.30
N LEU A 291 -1.96 0.34 6.42
CA LEU A 291 -0.55 -0.04 6.44
C LEU A 291 0.38 1.19 6.26
N ASP A 292 0.01 2.14 5.39
CA ASP A 292 0.77 3.38 5.16
C ASP A 292 0.84 4.26 6.41
N TYR A 293 -0.26 4.30 7.18
CA TYR A 293 -0.32 5.03 8.43
C TYR A 293 0.39 4.31 9.59
N LEU A 294 0.27 2.98 9.65
CA LEU A 294 0.79 2.15 10.73
C LEU A 294 2.31 1.98 10.71
N SER A 295 2.87 1.70 9.53
CA SER A 295 4.21 1.13 9.42
C SER A 295 5.26 2.20 9.18
N ASP A 296 6.49 1.97 9.62
CA ASP A 296 7.65 2.80 9.23
C ASP A 296 8.44 2.10 8.12
N PHE A 297 8.45 0.76 8.11
CA PHE A 297 9.02 -0.07 7.06
C PHE A 297 8.04 -1.16 6.64
N ILE A 298 8.10 -1.58 5.39
CA ILE A 298 7.28 -2.68 4.86
C ILE A 298 8.17 -3.78 4.29
N CYS A 299 7.87 -5.02 4.66
CA CYS A 299 8.36 -6.22 4.00
C CYS A 299 7.23 -6.83 3.16
N CYS A 300 7.49 -6.98 1.86
CA CYS A 300 6.59 -7.66 0.93
C CYS A 300 6.91 -9.17 0.93
N LEU A 301 5.88 -10.01 1.05
CA LEU A 301 5.97 -11.45 0.89
C LEU A 301 5.39 -11.86 -0.46
N TYR A 302 6.17 -12.61 -1.23
CA TYR A 302 5.77 -13.12 -2.53
C TYR A 302 6.01 -14.62 -2.66
N GLY A 303 5.48 -15.21 -3.73
CA GLY A 303 5.58 -16.63 -4.04
C GLY A 303 4.23 -17.23 -4.38
N LYS A 304 4.06 -18.53 -4.10
CA LYS A 304 2.84 -19.25 -4.46
C LYS A 304 2.09 -19.72 -3.19
N PRO A 305 0.83 -19.30 -2.99
CA PRO A 305 0.01 -19.70 -1.85
C PRO A 305 0.01 -21.22 -1.61
N GLY A 306 0.29 -21.63 -0.37
CA GLY A 306 0.34 -23.03 0.04
C GLY A 306 1.55 -23.82 -0.46
N ALA A 307 2.47 -23.19 -1.22
CA ALA A 307 3.64 -23.84 -1.76
C ALA A 307 4.95 -23.27 -1.23
N TYR A 308 5.23 -21.99 -1.47
CA TYR A 308 6.40 -21.33 -0.90
C TYR A 308 6.15 -19.83 -0.75
N GLY A 309 6.81 -19.24 0.23
CA GLY A 309 6.83 -17.79 0.44
C GLY A 309 8.25 -17.29 0.61
N VAL A 310 8.53 -16.12 0.06
CA VAL A 310 9.80 -15.42 0.18
C VAL A 310 9.54 -14.05 0.79
N VAL A 311 10.30 -13.70 1.81
CA VAL A 311 10.26 -12.38 2.43
C VAL A 311 11.31 -11.49 1.75
N THR A 312 10.88 -10.33 1.25
CA THR A 312 11.81 -9.30 0.73
C THR A 312 12.54 -8.58 1.85
N LEU A 313 13.62 -7.90 1.50
CA LEU A 313 14.25 -6.91 2.38
C LEU A 313 13.26 -5.78 2.74
N PRO A 314 13.43 -5.12 3.90
CA PRO A 314 12.55 -4.03 4.31
C PRO A 314 12.71 -2.83 3.37
N PHE A 315 11.59 -2.29 2.89
CA PHE A 315 11.50 -1.06 2.09
C PHE A 315 10.84 0.06 2.90
N SER A 316 11.05 1.29 2.47
CA SER A 316 10.20 2.39 2.92
C SER A 316 8.73 2.11 2.56
N VAL A 317 7.80 2.60 3.36
CA VAL A 317 6.37 2.31 3.25
C VAL A 317 5.84 2.50 1.81
N ARG A 318 6.04 3.70 1.26
CA ARG A 318 5.58 4.05 -0.09
C ARG A 318 6.24 3.20 -1.18
N GLU A 319 7.54 2.96 -1.05
CA GLU A 319 8.28 2.14 -2.00
C GLU A 319 7.79 0.69 -1.96
N GLY A 320 7.63 0.12 -0.78
CA GLY A 320 7.11 -1.24 -0.57
C GLY A 320 5.71 -1.43 -1.15
N ILE A 321 4.80 -0.48 -0.90
CA ILE A 321 3.44 -0.50 -1.47
C ILE A 321 3.51 -0.45 -3.00
N ASN A 322 4.31 0.44 -3.58
CA ASN A 322 4.45 0.55 -5.03
C ASN A 322 5.06 -0.71 -5.66
N ILE A 323 6.08 -1.31 -5.02
CA ILE A 323 6.67 -2.60 -5.42
C ILE A 323 5.60 -3.70 -5.40
N PHE A 324 4.78 -3.75 -4.35
CA PHE A 324 3.69 -4.72 -4.22
C PHE A 324 2.63 -4.56 -5.32
N LEU A 325 2.25 -3.32 -5.64
CA LEU A 325 1.29 -2.99 -6.70
C LEU A 325 1.86 -3.21 -8.10
N ALA A 326 3.14 -2.94 -8.32
CA ALA A 326 3.82 -3.21 -9.59
C ALA A 326 4.00 -4.72 -9.84
N GLY A 327 4.17 -5.53 -8.79
CA GLY A 327 4.44 -6.96 -8.91
C GLY A 327 5.89 -7.29 -9.27
N PHE A 328 6.79 -6.32 -9.11
CA PHE A 328 8.20 -6.38 -9.47
C PHE A 328 9.06 -5.76 -8.38
N VAL A 329 10.06 -6.49 -7.92
CA VAL A 329 11.06 -6.06 -6.93
C VAL A 329 12.33 -5.63 -7.68
N PRO A 330 12.63 -4.32 -7.77
CA PRO A 330 13.77 -3.83 -8.55
C PRO A 330 15.12 -4.30 -8.01
N THR A 331 15.28 -4.36 -6.69
CA THR A 331 16.53 -4.73 -6.01
C THR A 331 16.93 -6.19 -6.25
N GLU A 332 15.95 -7.08 -6.41
CA GLU A 332 16.17 -8.50 -6.71
C GLU A 332 16.04 -8.80 -8.21
N ASN A 333 15.72 -7.78 -9.03
CA ASN A 333 15.34 -7.91 -10.44
C ASN A 333 14.32 -9.05 -10.65
N LEU A 334 13.35 -9.18 -9.74
CA LEU A 334 12.44 -10.31 -9.67
C LEU A 334 11.00 -9.85 -9.87
N ARG A 335 10.34 -10.39 -10.89
CA ARG A 335 8.90 -10.23 -11.12
C ARG A 335 8.18 -11.41 -10.50
N PHE A 336 7.45 -11.17 -9.41
CA PHE A 336 6.66 -12.21 -8.74
C PHE A 336 5.20 -12.23 -9.21
N ARG A 337 4.79 -11.27 -10.04
CA ARG A 337 3.49 -11.25 -10.70
C ARG A 337 3.60 -10.68 -12.11
N ASP A 338 2.96 -11.35 -13.07
CA ASP A 338 3.03 -10.98 -14.48
C ASP A 338 2.40 -9.62 -14.76
N GLU A 339 1.25 -9.35 -14.13
CA GLU A 339 0.46 -8.12 -14.29
C GLU A 339 0.57 -7.22 -13.05
N SER A 340 0.57 -5.90 -13.22
CA SER A 340 0.43 -4.95 -12.12
C SER A 340 -1.02 -4.90 -11.62
N LEU A 341 -1.23 -4.65 -10.32
CA LEU A 341 -2.55 -4.30 -9.82
C LEU A 341 -2.83 -2.86 -10.22
N THR A 342 -3.61 -2.68 -11.27
CA THR A 342 -4.12 -1.37 -11.65
C THR A 342 -5.51 -1.19 -11.08
N PHE A 343 -5.68 -0.18 -10.23
CA PHE A 343 -7.01 0.34 -9.93
C PHE A 343 -7.46 1.10 -11.18
N LYS A 344 -8.18 0.40 -12.07
CA LYS A 344 -8.86 1.09 -13.16
C LYS A 344 -10.01 1.84 -12.53
N VAL A 345 -9.94 3.18 -12.53
CA VAL A 345 -11.14 4.01 -12.42
C VAL A 345 -12.09 3.45 -13.47
N ALA A 346 -13.26 2.99 -13.07
CA ALA A 346 -14.25 2.59 -14.05
C ALA A 346 -14.46 3.80 -14.96
N GLU A 347 -13.98 3.72 -16.20
CA GLU A 347 -14.54 4.57 -17.24
C GLU A 347 -16.01 4.14 -17.27
N THR A 348 -16.88 5.02 -16.79
CA THR A 348 -18.31 4.87 -17.04
C THR A 348 -18.41 4.56 -18.53
N PRO A 349 -19.00 3.42 -18.93
CA PRO A 349 -19.25 3.20 -20.34
C PRO A 349 -19.94 4.48 -20.83
N GLN A 350 -19.44 5.06 -21.93
CA GLN A 350 -20.14 6.14 -22.62
C GLN A 350 -21.41 5.53 -23.21
N GLU A 351 -22.38 5.22 -22.34
CA GLU A 351 -23.72 4.85 -22.73
C GLU A 351 -24.35 6.10 -23.33
N SER A 352 -24.87 5.95 -24.55
CA SER A 352 -25.54 7.04 -25.24
C SER A 352 -26.76 7.46 -24.42
N ALA A 353 -27.12 8.75 -24.48
CA ALA A 353 -28.29 9.28 -23.78
C ALA A 353 -29.61 8.53 -24.13
N GLU A 354 -29.63 7.82 -25.27
CA GLU A 354 -30.76 7.01 -25.74
C GLU A 354 -30.89 5.66 -25.01
N GLU A 355 -29.82 5.08 -24.45
CA GLU A 355 -29.90 3.83 -23.66
C GLU A 355 -30.38 4.09 -22.21
N ILE A 356 -30.18 5.31 -21.71
CA ILE A 356 -30.55 5.74 -20.35
C ILE A 356 -32.07 5.86 -20.17
N GLU A 357 -32.83 6.09 -21.25
CA GLU A 357 -34.31 6.21 -21.21
C GLU A 357 -35.03 4.86 -20.98
N THR A 358 -34.34 3.73 -21.20
CA THR A 358 -34.93 2.38 -21.04
C THR A 358 -34.80 1.77 -19.65
N TYR A 359 -34.05 2.36 -18.72
CA TYR A 359 -33.92 1.83 -17.36
C TYR A 359 -35.17 2.15 -16.54
N ALA A 360 -35.80 1.14 -15.93
CA ALA A 360 -36.88 1.42 -15.00
C ALA A 360 -36.30 2.15 -13.77
N ARG A 361 -36.98 3.22 -13.38
CA ARG A 361 -36.63 4.03 -12.21
C ARG A 361 -37.51 3.62 -11.05
N TYR A 362 -36.91 3.10 -10.01
CA TYR A 362 -37.60 2.72 -8.80
C TYR A 362 -37.40 3.80 -7.75
N LYS A 363 -38.51 4.38 -7.32
CA LYS A 363 -38.53 5.36 -6.23
C LYS A 363 -38.95 4.65 -4.95
N TYR A 364 -38.16 4.82 -3.90
CA TYR A 364 -38.54 4.43 -2.56
C TYR A 364 -38.91 5.68 -1.78
N PRO A 365 -40.05 5.67 -1.06
CA PRO A 365 -40.45 6.81 -0.24
C PRO A 365 -39.56 6.93 0.99
N THR A 366 -39.71 8.03 1.73
CA THR A 366 -39.08 8.16 3.04
C THR A 366 -39.64 7.06 3.95
N MET A 367 -38.78 6.17 4.46
CA MET A 367 -39.18 5.06 5.34
C MET A 367 -38.61 5.27 6.74
N THR A 368 -39.34 4.81 7.76
CA THR A 368 -38.81 4.78 9.13
C THR A 368 -39.05 3.40 9.73
N LYS A 369 -38.03 2.84 10.37
CA LYS A 369 -38.11 1.55 11.06
C LYS A 369 -37.53 1.68 12.47
N THR A 370 -38.28 1.20 13.45
CA THR A 370 -37.85 1.13 14.84
C THR A 370 -37.68 -0.33 15.24
N GLN A 371 -36.53 -0.68 15.82
CA GLN A 371 -36.26 -1.98 16.43
C GLN A 371 -35.70 -1.77 17.83
N GLY A 372 -36.50 -2.07 18.86
CA GLY A 372 -36.14 -1.75 20.25
C GLY A 372 -35.86 -0.26 20.42
N ASN A 373 -34.67 0.08 20.92
CA ASN A 373 -34.22 1.46 21.14
C ASN A 373 -33.62 2.14 19.89
N PHE A 374 -33.44 1.40 18.80
CA PHE A 374 -32.82 1.90 17.58
C PHE A 374 -33.87 2.39 16.57
N ARG A 375 -33.68 3.59 16.01
CA ARG A 375 -34.54 4.18 14.98
C ARG A 375 -33.76 4.46 13.68
N LEU A 376 -34.13 3.77 12.61
CA LEU A 376 -33.60 4.00 11.27
C LEU A 376 -34.56 4.88 10.46
N ARG A 377 -34.07 5.99 9.92
CA ARG A 377 -34.79 6.83 8.95
C ARG A 377 -34.08 6.72 7.60
N VAL A 378 -34.83 6.39 6.57
CA VAL A 378 -34.36 6.31 5.19
C VAL A 378 -34.98 7.49 4.46
N VAL A 379 -34.15 8.37 3.89
CA VAL A 379 -34.64 9.47 3.05
C VAL A 379 -35.14 8.91 1.73
N GLU A 380 -36.19 9.49 1.16
CA GLU A 380 -36.66 9.07 -0.16
C GLU A 380 -35.54 9.17 -1.20
N GLY A 381 -35.53 8.25 -2.15
CA GLY A 381 -34.52 8.24 -3.20
C GLY A 381 -35.00 7.50 -4.43
N GLU A 382 -34.24 7.66 -5.52
CA GLU A 382 -34.46 6.94 -6.76
C GLU A 382 -33.23 6.12 -7.12
N PHE A 383 -33.45 4.94 -7.69
CA PHE A 383 -32.40 4.12 -8.29
C PHE A 383 -32.84 3.64 -9.66
N THR A 384 -31.89 3.48 -10.57
CA THR A 384 -32.15 2.95 -11.91
C THR A 384 -31.71 1.49 -11.99
N ASP A 385 -32.30 0.76 -12.94
CA ASP A 385 -31.86 -0.60 -13.24
C ASP A 385 -30.38 -0.67 -13.64
N SER A 386 -29.75 -1.81 -13.35
CA SER A 386 -28.37 -2.14 -13.75
C SER A 386 -27.24 -1.31 -13.09
N GLN A 387 -27.47 -0.75 -11.90
CA GLN A 387 -26.45 -0.02 -11.14
C GLN A 387 -26.06 -0.72 -9.83
N ILE A 388 -24.79 -0.59 -9.43
CA ILE A 388 -24.31 -1.02 -8.12
C ILE A 388 -24.37 0.13 -7.14
N ILE A 389 -25.19 -0.03 -6.09
CA ILE A 389 -25.28 0.92 -4.98
C ILE A 389 -24.45 0.38 -3.82
N VAL A 390 -23.53 1.21 -3.33
CA VAL A 390 -22.71 0.86 -2.17
C VAL A 390 -23.06 1.68 -0.95
N MET A 391 -23.22 1.02 0.19
CA MET A 391 -23.54 1.64 1.47
C MET A 391 -22.32 1.78 2.37
N LEU A 392 -21.94 3.03 2.66
CA LEU A 392 -20.91 3.39 3.64
C LEU A 392 -21.52 3.82 4.96
N GLY A 393 -20.80 3.70 6.08
CA GLY A 393 -21.28 4.14 7.39
C GLY A 393 -20.57 3.45 8.56
N GLU A 394 -20.73 3.97 9.77
CA GLU A 394 -20.21 3.31 10.99
C GLU A 394 -20.97 2.01 11.29
N ASN A 395 -20.33 1.09 12.02
CA ASN A 395 -20.97 -0.17 12.39
C ASN A 395 -22.14 0.10 13.36
N GLY A 396 -23.28 -0.55 13.13
CA GLY A 396 -24.49 -0.34 13.95
C GLY A 396 -25.35 0.88 13.56
N THR A 397 -25.11 1.48 12.39
CA THR A 397 -25.94 2.58 11.82
C THR A 397 -27.18 2.09 11.05
N GLY A 398 -27.40 0.78 10.95
CA GLY A 398 -28.62 0.21 10.35
C GLY A 398 -28.53 -0.19 8.88
N LYS A 399 -27.32 -0.35 8.30
CA LYS A 399 -27.10 -0.83 6.92
C LYS A 399 -27.84 -2.13 6.63
N THR A 400 -27.59 -3.17 7.43
CA THR A 400 -28.25 -4.48 7.31
C THR A 400 -29.76 -4.39 7.53
N THR A 401 -30.22 -3.45 8.37
CA THR A 401 -31.65 -3.21 8.61
C THR A 401 -32.33 -2.57 7.39
N PHE A 402 -31.68 -1.61 6.73
CA PHE A 402 -32.16 -1.02 5.48
C PHE A 402 -32.24 -2.07 4.37
N ILE A 403 -31.21 -2.92 4.24
CA ILE A 403 -31.17 -4.03 3.27
C ILE A 403 -32.42 -4.91 3.40
N ARG A 404 -32.79 -5.30 4.63
CA ARG A 404 -33.98 -6.14 4.88
C ARG A 404 -35.32 -5.47 4.59
N MET A 405 -35.35 -4.15 4.40
CA MET A 405 -36.58 -3.41 4.09
C MET A 405 -36.88 -3.37 2.58
N LEU A 406 -35.91 -3.67 1.72
CA LEU A 406 -36.06 -3.66 0.27
C LEU A 406 -36.53 -5.04 -0.21
N ASN A 407 -37.74 -5.12 -0.76
CA ASN A 407 -38.43 -6.37 -1.08
C ASN A 407 -38.47 -6.61 -2.61
N ALA A 408 -37.30 -6.75 -3.25
CA ALA A 408 -37.16 -7.01 -4.70
C ALA A 408 -36.07 -8.08 -4.99
N GLU A 409 -35.94 -8.55 -6.23
CA GLU A 409 -34.87 -9.46 -6.69
C GLU A 409 -33.49 -8.75 -6.66
N ILE A 410 -32.93 -8.61 -5.46
CA ILE A 410 -31.69 -7.87 -5.19
C ILE A 410 -30.63 -8.86 -4.71
N TYR A 411 -29.47 -8.86 -5.35
CA TYR A 411 -28.25 -9.48 -4.83
C TYR A 411 -27.64 -8.57 -3.77
N MET A 412 -27.52 -9.08 -2.55
CA MET A 412 -27.05 -8.32 -1.39
C MET A 412 -25.74 -8.90 -0.89
N PHE A 413 -24.70 -8.07 -0.78
CA PHE A 413 -23.40 -8.45 -0.23
C PHE A 413 -23.07 -7.59 0.99
N ASP A 414 -22.83 -8.22 2.13
CA ASP A 414 -22.40 -7.54 3.36
C ASP A 414 -20.92 -7.87 3.61
N GLU A 415 -20.04 -6.88 3.50
CA GLU A 415 -18.58 -6.97 3.65
C GLU A 415 -17.88 -8.11 2.87
N PRO A 416 -18.07 -8.23 1.54
CA PRO A 416 -17.45 -9.30 0.76
C PRO A 416 -15.91 -9.25 0.74
N SER A 417 -15.28 -8.12 1.11
CA SER A 417 -13.82 -7.95 1.19
C SER A 417 -13.16 -8.52 2.45
N SER A 418 -13.95 -8.93 3.45
CA SER A 418 -13.44 -9.42 4.74
C SER A 418 -12.51 -10.63 4.59
N TYR A 419 -11.34 -10.58 5.22
CA TYR A 419 -10.23 -11.56 5.15
C TYR A 419 -9.65 -11.84 3.76
N LEU A 420 -10.09 -11.12 2.72
CA LEU A 420 -9.54 -11.27 1.38
C LEU A 420 -8.29 -10.42 1.24
N ASP A 421 -7.28 -10.95 0.55
CA ASP A 421 -6.15 -10.14 0.10
C ASP A 421 -6.53 -9.22 -1.07
N VAL A 422 -5.70 -8.21 -1.38
CA VAL A 422 -5.99 -7.22 -2.44
C VAL A 422 -6.35 -7.87 -3.79
N LYS A 423 -5.71 -8.99 -4.14
CA LYS A 423 -6.00 -9.70 -5.41
C LYS A 423 -7.34 -10.42 -5.36
N GLN A 424 -7.66 -11.05 -4.24
CA GLN A 424 -8.94 -11.70 -4.00
C GLN A 424 -10.08 -10.67 -3.95
N ARG A 425 -9.87 -9.51 -3.32
CA ARG A 425 -10.84 -8.40 -3.28
C ARG A 425 -11.20 -7.91 -4.67
N LEU A 426 -10.21 -7.64 -5.53
CA LEU A 426 -10.48 -7.22 -6.91
C LEU A 426 -11.22 -8.28 -7.74
N LYS A 427 -10.88 -9.57 -7.56
CA LYS A 427 -11.60 -10.66 -8.22
C LYS A 427 -13.03 -10.81 -7.70
N ALA A 428 -13.23 -10.68 -6.39
CA ALA A 428 -14.56 -10.69 -5.80
C ALA A 428 -15.39 -9.54 -6.36
N ALA A 429 -14.83 -8.34 -6.43
CA ALA A 429 -15.49 -7.19 -7.03
C ALA A 429 -15.80 -7.39 -8.53
N GLN A 430 -14.90 -8.02 -9.29
CA GLN A 430 -15.17 -8.43 -10.69
C GLN A 430 -16.34 -9.40 -10.80
N VAL A 431 -16.41 -10.40 -9.92
CA VAL A 431 -17.51 -11.36 -9.88
C VAL A 431 -18.82 -10.66 -9.52
N VAL A 432 -18.81 -9.82 -8.49
CA VAL A 432 -19.99 -9.03 -8.07
C VAL A 432 -20.49 -8.16 -9.24
N ARG A 433 -19.58 -7.51 -9.96
CA ARG A 433 -19.91 -6.73 -11.15
C ARG A 433 -20.43 -7.60 -12.31
N SER A 434 -19.95 -8.83 -12.46
CA SER A 434 -20.45 -9.76 -13.49
C SER A 434 -21.85 -10.32 -13.20
N LEU A 435 -22.35 -10.15 -11.97
CA LEU A 435 -23.73 -10.54 -11.60
C LEU A 435 -24.76 -9.53 -12.10
N LEU A 436 -24.33 -8.34 -12.54
CA LEU A 436 -25.21 -7.36 -13.19
C LEU A 436 -25.81 -7.98 -14.47
N ARG A 437 -27.09 -8.32 -14.38
CA ARG A 437 -27.95 -8.68 -15.51
C ARG A 437 -29.07 -7.64 -15.63
N PRO A 438 -29.70 -7.50 -16.81
CA PRO A 438 -30.91 -6.69 -16.94
C PRO A 438 -31.93 -7.11 -15.88
N ASN A 439 -32.54 -6.14 -15.19
CA ASN A 439 -33.54 -6.37 -14.14
C ASN A 439 -33.02 -7.01 -12.83
N SER A 440 -31.71 -6.94 -12.57
CA SER A 440 -31.13 -7.39 -11.29
C SER A 440 -30.37 -6.26 -10.59
N TYR A 441 -30.54 -6.16 -9.28
CA TYR A 441 -29.89 -5.11 -8.47
C TYR A 441 -28.79 -5.71 -7.62
N VAL A 442 -27.71 -4.96 -7.45
CA VAL A 442 -26.63 -5.35 -6.55
C VAL A 442 -26.41 -4.26 -5.53
N ILE A 443 -26.66 -4.59 -4.26
CA ILE A 443 -26.38 -3.72 -3.12
C ILE A 443 -25.20 -4.31 -2.37
N VAL A 444 -24.17 -3.49 -2.18
CA VAL A 444 -22.99 -3.92 -1.43
C VAL A 444 -22.77 -3.01 -0.22
N VAL A 445 -22.48 -3.59 0.93
CA VAL A 445 -21.95 -2.88 2.10
C VAL A 445 -20.47 -3.14 2.15
N GLU A 446 -19.67 -2.08 2.09
CA GLU A 446 -18.22 -2.18 2.10
C GLU A 446 -17.60 -1.08 2.97
N HIS A 447 -16.41 -1.38 3.48
CA HIS A 447 -15.60 -0.47 4.29
C HIS A 447 -14.23 -0.22 3.69
N ASP A 448 -13.84 -1.00 2.66
CA ASP A 448 -12.57 -0.84 1.96
C ASP A 448 -12.66 0.21 0.85
N LEU A 449 -12.18 1.42 1.14
CA LEU A 449 -12.15 2.54 0.19
C LEU A 449 -11.43 2.22 -1.12
N SER A 450 -10.48 1.29 -1.13
CA SER A 450 -9.72 0.92 -2.33
C SER A 450 -10.53 0.07 -3.32
N VAL A 451 -11.53 -0.66 -2.83
CA VAL A 451 -12.41 -1.52 -3.64
C VAL A 451 -13.66 -0.77 -4.08
N LEU A 452 -14.10 0.24 -3.30
CA LEU A 452 -15.29 1.04 -3.61
C LEU A 452 -15.22 1.70 -4.98
N ASP A 453 -14.09 2.31 -5.33
CA ASP A 453 -13.93 3.01 -6.62
C ASP A 453 -14.02 2.06 -7.83
N TYR A 454 -13.76 0.78 -7.60
CA TYR A 454 -13.86 -0.26 -8.64
C TYR A 454 -15.24 -0.92 -8.70
N LEU A 455 -15.86 -1.11 -7.53
CA LEU A 455 -17.09 -1.86 -7.32
C LEU A 455 -18.34 -1.02 -7.57
N SER A 456 -18.32 0.27 -7.18
CA SER A 456 -19.53 1.09 -7.08
C SER A 456 -19.74 2.00 -8.28
N ASP A 457 -21.01 2.20 -8.66
CA ASP A 457 -21.42 3.28 -9.55
C ASP A 457 -21.94 4.47 -8.72
N PHE A 458 -22.67 4.17 -7.63
CA PHE A 458 -23.17 5.13 -6.66
C PHE A 458 -22.88 4.71 -5.23
N ILE A 459 -22.76 5.71 -4.35
CA ILE A 459 -22.50 5.52 -2.93
C ILE A 459 -23.59 6.22 -2.11
N CYS A 460 -24.24 5.47 -1.23
CA CYS A 460 -25.09 5.99 -0.16
C CYS A 460 -24.29 6.05 1.14
N CYS A 461 -24.28 7.21 1.79
CA CYS A 461 -23.68 7.37 3.11
C CYS A 461 -24.74 7.15 4.19
N LEU A 462 -24.43 6.29 5.15
CA LEU A 462 -25.19 6.12 6.38
C LEU A 462 -24.47 6.81 7.53
N TYR A 463 -25.20 7.68 8.21
CA TYR A 463 -24.70 8.41 9.37
C TYR A 463 -25.67 8.36 10.54
N GLY A 464 -25.19 8.62 11.75
CA GLY A 464 -26.01 8.59 12.95
C GLY A 464 -25.19 8.21 14.18
N LYS A 465 -25.88 7.90 15.27
CA LYS A 465 -25.24 7.43 16.50
C LYS A 465 -25.43 5.91 16.60
N PRO A 466 -24.34 5.11 16.59
CA PRO A 466 -24.40 3.65 16.68
C PRO A 466 -25.33 3.18 17.81
N GLY A 467 -26.26 2.29 17.50
CA GLY A 467 -27.23 1.75 18.46
C GLY A 467 -28.36 2.69 18.90
N ALA A 468 -28.36 3.97 18.48
CA ALA A 468 -29.43 4.93 18.78
C ALA A 468 -30.26 5.28 17.54
N TYR A 469 -29.64 5.82 16.50
CA TYR A 469 -30.33 6.14 15.26
C TYR A 469 -29.40 6.13 14.05
N GLY A 470 -29.97 5.88 12.87
CA GLY A 470 -29.28 5.94 11.59
C GLY A 470 -30.10 6.68 10.55
N VAL A 471 -29.42 7.39 9.64
CA VAL A 471 -29.98 8.09 8.50
C VAL A 471 -29.24 7.64 7.25
N VAL A 472 -29.99 7.23 6.22
CA VAL A 472 -29.45 6.90 4.89
C VAL A 472 -29.59 8.11 3.98
N THR A 473 -28.49 8.59 3.39
CA THR A 473 -28.52 9.68 2.40
C THR A 473 -29.06 9.22 1.06
N LEU A 474 -29.34 10.20 0.20
CA LEU A 474 -29.46 10.00 -1.24
C LEU A 474 -28.17 9.38 -1.82
N PRO A 475 -28.25 8.67 -2.97
CA PRO A 475 -27.08 8.17 -3.68
C PRO A 475 -26.24 9.31 -4.25
N PHE A 476 -24.93 9.29 -4.00
CA PHE A 476 -23.95 10.22 -4.56
C PHE A 476 -23.07 9.52 -5.61
N SER A 477 -22.42 10.30 -6.48
CA SER A 477 -21.33 9.78 -7.30
C SER A 477 -20.20 9.24 -6.42
N VAL A 478 -19.48 8.21 -6.87
CA VAL A 478 -18.44 7.53 -6.08
C VAL A 478 -17.47 8.50 -5.38
N ARG A 479 -16.85 9.40 -6.14
CA ARG A 479 -15.87 10.36 -5.59
C ARG A 479 -16.50 11.33 -4.60
N GLU A 480 -17.71 11.79 -4.89
CA GLU A 480 -18.44 12.70 -4.02
C GLU A 480 -18.85 12.02 -2.72
N GLY A 481 -19.41 10.80 -2.80
CA GLY A 481 -19.78 9.99 -1.63
C GLY A 481 -18.58 9.66 -0.74
N ILE A 482 -17.44 9.29 -1.33
CA ILE A 482 -16.19 9.06 -0.56
C ILE A 482 -15.75 10.36 0.13
N ASN A 483 -15.72 11.48 -0.59
CA ASN A 483 -15.31 12.76 -0.02
C ASN A 483 -16.26 13.25 1.08
N ILE A 484 -17.56 13.10 0.90
CA ILE A 484 -18.59 13.40 1.92
C ILE A 484 -18.38 12.54 3.16
N PHE A 485 -18.14 11.24 2.97
CA PHE A 485 -17.88 10.31 4.07
C PHE A 485 -16.60 10.65 4.85
N LEU A 486 -15.52 11.02 4.15
CA LEU A 486 -14.25 11.42 4.74
C LEU A 486 -14.36 12.79 5.44
N ALA A 487 -15.02 13.76 4.81
CA ALA A 487 -15.22 15.10 5.36
C ALA A 487 -16.16 15.12 6.57
N GLY A 488 -17.06 14.13 6.69
CA GLY A 488 -18.04 14.10 7.78
C GLY A 488 -19.20 15.10 7.62
N PHE A 489 -19.34 15.66 6.42
CA PHE A 489 -20.27 16.74 6.10
C PHE A 489 -20.93 16.48 4.75
N VAL A 490 -22.26 16.53 4.73
CA VAL A 490 -23.10 16.43 3.53
C VAL A 490 -23.45 17.86 3.09
N PRO A 491 -22.83 18.41 2.02
CA PRO A 491 -23.05 19.79 1.62
C PRO A 491 -24.48 20.08 1.16
N THR A 492 -25.11 19.12 0.47
CA THR A 492 -26.46 19.24 -0.09
C THR A 492 -27.54 19.39 0.98
N GLU A 493 -27.36 18.73 2.12
CA GLU A 493 -28.28 18.77 3.27
C GLU A 493 -27.83 19.80 4.33
N ASN A 494 -26.71 20.49 4.11
CA ASN A 494 -26.01 21.31 5.10
C ASN A 494 -25.88 20.61 6.47
N LEU A 495 -25.58 19.32 6.44
CA LEU A 495 -25.60 18.45 7.61
C LEU A 495 -24.22 17.91 7.91
N ARG A 496 -23.68 18.26 9.08
CA ARG A 496 -22.44 17.71 9.62
C ARG A 496 -22.80 16.55 10.54
N PHE A 497 -22.42 15.34 10.14
CA PHE A 497 -22.64 14.13 10.96
C PHE A 497 -21.38 13.70 11.70
N ARG A 498 -20.25 14.35 11.45
CA ARG A 498 -19.00 14.17 12.21
C ARG A 498 -18.25 15.51 12.32
N ASP A 499 -17.80 15.84 13.53
CA ASP A 499 -17.13 17.11 13.80
C ASP A 499 -15.73 17.22 13.17
N GLU A 500 -15.04 16.08 13.10
CA GLU A 500 -13.69 15.94 12.55
C GLU A 500 -13.70 15.20 11.21
N SER A 501 -12.96 15.72 10.25
CA SER A 501 -12.69 15.02 8.99
C SER A 501 -11.68 13.89 9.21
N LEU A 502 -11.89 12.76 8.54
CA LEU A 502 -10.90 11.69 8.48
C LEU A 502 -9.77 12.12 7.55
N THR A 503 -8.71 12.69 8.13
CA THR A 503 -7.49 13.00 7.40
C THR A 503 -6.55 11.80 7.44
N PHE A 504 -6.21 11.26 6.29
CA PHE A 504 -5.02 10.41 6.18
C PHE A 504 -3.82 11.35 6.34
N LYS A 505 -3.31 11.47 7.57
CA LYS A 505 -2.01 12.08 7.77
C LYS A 505 -1.02 11.19 7.03
N VAL A 506 -0.59 11.67 5.87
CA VAL A 506 0.70 11.25 5.31
C VAL A 506 1.66 11.33 6.48
N ALA A 507 2.28 10.20 6.84
CA ALA A 507 3.32 10.20 7.86
C ALA A 507 4.26 11.37 7.53
N GLU A 508 4.22 12.40 8.36
CA GLU A 508 5.31 13.34 8.43
C GLU A 508 6.52 12.47 8.67
N THR A 509 7.51 12.58 7.79
CA THR A 509 8.82 11.97 8.00
C THR A 509 9.19 12.14 9.47
N PRO A 510 9.62 11.06 10.15
CA PRO A 510 9.77 11.05 11.60
C PRO A 510 10.54 12.29 12.00
N GLN A 511 9.96 13.06 12.94
CA GLN A 511 10.48 14.33 13.47
C GLN A 511 11.97 14.49 13.16
N GLU A 512 12.25 15.18 12.05
CA GLU A 512 13.60 15.61 11.73
C GLU A 512 14.05 16.39 12.96
N SER A 513 15.08 15.88 13.62
CA SER A 513 15.61 16.43 14.86
C SER A 513 15.82 17.95 14.70
N ALA A 514 15.71 18.71 15.78
CA ALA A 514 15.88 20.17 15.74
C ALA A 514 17.22 20.61 15.10
N GLU A 515 18.20 19.70 14.99
CA GLU A 515 19.48 19.90 14.30
C GLU A 515 19.40 19.77 12.76
N GLU A 516 18.45 19.03 12.19
CA GLU A 516 18.24 18.94 10.72
C GLU A 516 17.38 20.10 10.18
N ILE A 517 16.56 20.71 11.03
CA ILE A 517 15.69 21.85 10.70
C ILE A 517 16.48 23.11 10.31
N GLU A 518 17.73 23.25 10.76
CA GLU A 518 18.60 24.37 10.37
C GLU A 518 19.09 24.29 8.90
N THR A 519 18.93 23.14 8.24
CA THR A 519 19.49 22.93 6.89
C THR A 519 18.56 23.34 5.74
N TYR A 520 17.28 23.61 6.01
CA TYR A 520 16.31 24.00 4.99
C TYR A 520 16.12 25.51 4.97
N ALA A 521 16.37 26.16 3.84
CA ALA A 521 16.05 27.57 3.68
C ALA A 521 14.53 27.75 3.75
N ARG A 522 14.06 28.47 4.77
CA ARG A 522 12.68 28.94 4.88
C ARG A 522 12.56 30.25 4.12
N TYR A 523 11.69 30.28 3.13
CA TYR A 523 11.34 31.52 2.45
C TYR A 523 10.03 32.05 2.99
N LYS A 524 10.06 33.33 3.38
CA LYS A 524 8.87 34.07 3.80
C LYS A 524 8.54 35.09 2.72
N TYR A 525 7.26 35.28 2.45
CA TYR A 525 6.77 36.39 1.64
C TYR A 525 5.82 37.25 2.48
N PRO A 526 5.94 38.59 2.39
CA PRO A 526 5.11 39.50 3.17
C PRO A 526 3.69 39.59 2.61
N THR A 527 2.81 40.24 3.37
CA THR A 527 1.48 40.60 2.86
C THR A 527 1.64 41.59 1.71
N MET A 528 1.06 41.27 0.55
CA MET A 528 1.20 42.09 -0.65
C MET A 528 -0.14 42.29 -1.35
N THR A 529 -0.31 43.45 -1.98
CA THR A 529 -1.49 43.73 -2.79
C THR A 529 -1.13 44.11 -4.23
N LYS A 530 -2.00 43.72 -5.16
CA LYS A 530 -1.87 44.08 -6.57
C LYS A 530 -3.22 44.41 -7.18
N THR A 531 -3.28 45.53 -7.88
CA THR A 531 -4.43 45.98 -8.65
C THR A 531 -4.10 45.89 -10.14
N GLN A 532 -4.98 45.24 -10.92
CA GLN A 532 -4.89 45.19 -12.38
C GLN A 532 -6.26 45.56 -12.97
N GLY A 533 -6.40 46.81 -13.41
CA GLY A 533 -7.69 47.34 -13.84
C GLY A 533 -8.71 47.28 -12.70
N ASN A 534 -9.84 46.60 -12.91
CA ASN A 534 -10.92 46.44 -11.92
C ASN A 534 -10.67 45.30 -10.92
N PHE A 535 -9.59 44.54 -11.07
CA PHE A 535 -9.29 43.37 -10.25
C PHE A 535 -8.26 43.73 -9.16
N ARG A 536 -8.58 43.43 -7.90
CA ARG A 536 -7.69 43.62 -6.75
C ARG A 536 -7.38 42.28 -6.10
N LEU A 537 -6.10 41.92 -6.06
CA LEU A 537 -5.58 40.73 -5.39
C LEU A 537 -4.92 41.15 -4.08
N ARG A 538 -5.34 40.55 -2.97
CA ARG A 538 -4.68 40.66 -1.67
C ARG A 538 -4.10 39.28 -1.34
N VAL A 539 -2.80 39.24 -1.11
CA VAL A 539 -2.08 38.03 -0.69
C VAL A 539 -1.64 38.25 0.74
N VAL A 540 -2.08 37.37 1.63
CA VAL A 540 -1.68 37.36 3.04
C VAL A 540 -0.29 36.74 3.16
N GLU A 541 0.50 37.19 4.13
CA GLU A 541 1.82 36.63 4.43
C GLU A 541 1.82 35.09 4.58
N GLY A 542 2.94 34.47 4.21
CA GLY A 542 3.11 33.03 4.32
C GLY A 542 4.56 32.58 4.20
N GLU A 543 4.81 31.30 4.47
CA GLU A 543 6.13 30.68 4.43
C GLU A 543 6.14 29.34 3.69
N PHE A 544 7.29 28.98 3.12
CA PHE A 544 7.51 27.66 2.52
C PHE A 544 8.98 27.23 2.62
N THR A 545 9.24 25.93 2.53
CA THR A 545 10.60 25.36 2.64
C THR A 545 11.14 24.89 1.29
N ASP A 546 12.46 24.74 1.22
CA ASP A 546 13.10 23.97 0.15
C ASP A 546 12.45 22.59 0.02
N SER A 547 12.11 22.19 -1.21
CA SER A 547 11.61 20.84 -1.56
C SER A 547 10.11 20.56 -1.32
N GLN A 548 9.30 21.57 -1.03
CA GLN A 548 7.83 21.42 -1.00
C GLN A 548 7.18 21.66 -2.37
N ILE A 549 6.15 20.88 -2.71
CA ILE A 549 5.27 21.12 -3.86
C ILE A 549 4.03 21.87 -3.36
N ILE A 550 3.87 23.12 -3.80
CA ILE A 550 2.73 23.96 -3.44
C ILE A 550 1.73 23.98 -4.61
N VAL A 551 0.47 23.62 -4.33
CA VAL A 551 -0.62 23.62 -5.31
C VAL A 551 -1.60 24.74 -5.01
N MET A 552 -1.90 25.59 -6.01
CA MET A 552 -2.87 26.69 -5.88
C MET A 552 -4.18 26.38 -6.60
N LEU A 553 -5.29 26.34 -5.87
CA LEU A 553 -6.65 26.07 -6.38
C LEU A 553 -7.52 27.34 -6.32
N GLY A 554 -8.63 27.35 -7.07
CA GLY A 554 -9.49 28.54 -7.25
C GLY A 554 -10.03 28.70 -8.67
N GLU A 555 -11.02 29.56 -8.86
CA GLU A 555 -11.63 29.79 -10.18
C GLU A 555 -10.69 30.55 -11.13
N ASN A 556 -10.98 30.49 -12.43
CA ASN A 556 -10.22 31.26 -13.42
C ASN A 556 -10.42 32.76 -13.18
N GLY A 557 -9.34 33.54 -13.17
CA GLY A 557 -9.39 34.98 -12.92
C GLY A 557 -9.20 35.40 -11.45
N THR A 558 -9.11 34.46 -10.51
CA THR A 558 -8.84 34.73 -9.07
C THR A 558 -7.43 35.22 -8.74
N GLY A 559 -6.57 35.44 -9.74
CA GLY A 559 -5.24 36.01 -9.54
C GLY A 559 -4.11 35.00 -9.27
N LYS A 560 -4.33 33.68 -9.39
CA LYS A 560 -3.27 32.66 -9.21
C LYS A 560 -2.02 32.93 -10.04
N THR A 561 -2.20 33.19 -11.34
CA THR A 561 -1.10 33.49 -12.26
C THR A 561 -0.42 34.80 -11.86
N THR A 562 -1.18 35.78 -11.37
CA THR A 562 -0.65 37.06 -10.89
C THR A 562 0.21 36.85 -9.64
N PHE A 563 -0.23 36.03 -8.68
CA PHE A 563 0.54 35.65 -7.50
C PHE A 563 1.84 34.93 -7.85
N ILE A 564 1.79 33.92 -8.72
CA ILE A 564 2.99 33.21 -9.18
C ILE A 564 3.98 34.16 -9.86
N ARG A 565 3.49 35.13 -10.65
CA ARG A 565 4.35 36.15 -11.28
C ARG A 565 4.96 37.11 -10.27
N MET A 566 4.27 37.43 -9.18
CA MET A 566 4.81 38.24 -8.08
C MET A 566 5.93 37.51 -7.35
N LEU A 567 5.72 36.24 -6.98
CA LEU A 567 6.77 35.41 -6.37
C LEU A 567 7.95 35.17 -7.31
N ALA A 568 7.72 35.10 -8.63
CA ALA A 568 8.77 34.94 -9.62
C ALA A 568 9.55 36.23 -9.93
N GLY A 569 9.25 37.36 -9.28
CA GLY A 569 9.85 38.66 -9.57
C GLY A 569 9.48 39.23 -10.95
N LEU A 570 8.55 38.59 -11.68
CA LEU A 570 8.08 39.03 -13.00
C LEU A 570 7.07 40.18 -12.92
N LEU A 571 6.48 40.41 -11.74
CA LEU A 571 5.48 41.44 -11.51
C LEU A 571 5.66 42.03 -10.11
N LYS A 572 5.88 43.34 -10.00
CA LYS A 572 6.04 44.00 -8.68
C LYS A 572 4.67 44.24 -8.00
N PRO A 573 4.52 44.02 -6.69
CA PRO A 573 3.33 44.39 -5.94
C PRO A 573 3.16 45.93 -5.86
N ASP A 574 1.94 46.40 -5.62
CA ASP A 574 1.64 47.84 -5.50
C ASP A 574 1.84 48.35 -4.06
N SER A 575 1.52 47.53 -3.06
CA SER A 575 1.85 47.78 -1.66
C SER A 575 2.35 46.50 -1.00
N VAL A 576 3.28 46.67 -0.06
CA VAL A 576 3.80 45.60 0.82
C VAL A 576 3.60 46.08 2.25
N GLU A 577 2.91 45.29 3.07
CA GLU A 577 2.66 45.59 4.49
C GLU A 577 3.38 44.54 5.35
N GLY A 578 4.20 45.00 6.31
CA GLY A 578 4.86 44.16 7.32
C GLY A 578 6.33 43.79 7.03
N SER A 579 7.23 44.27 7.91
CA SER A 579 8.68 43.98 8.07
C SER A 579 9.59 44.12 6.83
N ASP A 580 10.87 44.45 7.06
CA ASP A 580 11.96 44.61 6.06
C ASP A 580 12.35 43.28 5.36
N VAL A 581 11.37 42.46 4.97
CA VAL A 581 11.59 41.18 4.29
C VAL A 581 11.58 41.46 2.79
N GLU A 582 12.78 41.55 2.20
CA GLU A 582 12.92 41.57 0.74
C GLU A 582 12.33 40.28 0.16
N ILE A 583 11.49 40.42 -0.87
CA ILE A 583 10.95 39.28 -1.62
C ILE A 583 12.16 38.51 -2.19
N PRO A 584 12.35 37.23 -1.85
CA PRO A 584 13.53 36.51 -2.30
C PRO A 584 13.55 36.45 -3.83
N GLU A 585 14.68 36.82 -4.46
CA GLU A 585 14.85 36.67 -5.91
C GLU A 585 14.99 35.19 -6.26
N PHE A 586 13.87 34.54 -6.54
CA PHE A 586 13.87 33.14 -6.95
C PHE A 586 14.27 32.99 -8.43
N ASN A 587 15.15 32.02 -8.69
CA ASN A 587 15.32 31.48 -10.05
C ASN A 587 14.10 30.62 -10.40
N VAL A 588 13.01 31.25 -10.85
CA VAL A 588 11.75 30.56 -11.15
C VAL A 588 11.73 30.02 -12.58
N SER A 589 11.43 28.73 -12.71
CA SER A 589 11.02 28.14 -13.98
C SER A 589 9.50 28.24 -14.11
N TYR A 590 9.02 29.10 -15.00
CA TYR A 590 7.59 29.37 -15.20
C TYR A 590 7.09 28.81 -16.54
N LYS A 591 6.05 27.97 -16.49
CA LYS A 591 5.33 27.49 -17.68
C LYS A 591 4.15 28.43 -17.98
N PRO A 592 4.17 29.20 -19.07
CA PRO A 592 3.04 30.05 -19.43
C PRO A 592 1.82 29.21 -19.84
N GLN A 593 0.63 29.70 -19.53
CA GLN A 593 -0.65 29.05 -19.87
C GLN A 593 -0.89 28.98 -21.39
N LYS A 594 -0.36 29.94 -22.16
CA LYS A 594 -0.34 29.91 -23.63
C LYS A 594 1.11 29.84 -24.11
N ILE A 595 1.42 28.83 -24.92
CA ILE A 595 2.75 28.64 -25.49
C ILE A 595 2.71 29.09 -26.94
N SER A 596 3.44 30.16 -27.25
CA SER A 596 3.65 30.62 -28.62
C SER A 596 4.99 30.08 -29.14
N PRO A 597 5.04 29.31 -30.25
CA PRO A 597 6.30 28.83 -30.81
C PRO A 597 7.04 29.98 -31.48
N LYS A 598 7.91 30.66 -30.73
CA LYS A 598 8.75 31.76 -31.25
C LYS A 598 10.11 31.26 -31.77
N PHE A 599 10.51 30.03 -31.45
CA PHE A 599 11.83 29.52 -31.82
C PHE A 599 11.85 29.00 -33.27
N PRO A 600 12.75 29.50 -34.13
CA PRO A 600 12.73 29.21 -35.57
C PRO A 600 13.35 27.86 -35.97
N SER A 601 13.91 27.08 -35.03
CA SER A 601 14.68 25.88 -35.35
C SER A 601 14.10 24.59 -34.71
N THR A 602 14.86 23.50 -34.72
CA THR A 602 14.46 22.18 -34.22
C THR A 602 14.42 22.12 -32.69
N VAL A 603 13.67 21.16 -32.14
CA VAL A 603 13.60 20.91 -30.69
C VAL A 603 14.99 20.59 -30.13
N ARG A 604 15.83 19.86 -30.86
CA ARG A 604 17.22 19.57 -30.50
C ARG A 604 18.03 20.85 -30.30
N LEU A 605 17.97 21.79 -31.25
CA LEU A 605 18.67 23.08 -31.16
C LEU A 605 18.09 23.96 -30.04
N LEU A 606 16.78 23.90 -29.79
CA LEU A 606 16.15 24.58 -28.66
C LEU A 606 16.70 24.05 -27.32
N LEU A 607 16.73 22.73 -27.13
CA LEU A 607 17.26 22.11 -25.92
C LEU A 607 18.75 22.41 -25.74
N HIS A 608 19.54 22.27 -26.80
CA HIS A 608 20.97 22.60 -26.74
C HIS A 608 21.20 24.10 -26.43
N SER A 609 20.36 25.01 -26.93
CA SER A 609 20.48 26.44 -26.63
C SER A 609 20.16 26.78 -25.16
N LYS A 610 19.25 26.03 -24.51
CA LYS A 610 18.75 26.33 -23.16
C LYS A 610 19.42 25.52 -22.06
N ILE A 611 19.71 24.26 -22.31
CA ILE A 611 20.30 23.32 -21.34
C ILE A 611 21.65 22.75 -21.78
N ARG A 612 22.23 23.21 -22.91
CA ARG A 612 23.53 22.74 -23.42
C ARG A 612 23.60 21.22 -23.46
N ASP A 613 24.68 20.61 -22.99
CA ASP A 613 24.88 19.15 -23.01
C ASP A 613 24.09 18.39 -21.93
N SER A 614 23.38 19.10 -21.04
CA SER A 614 22.66 18.46 -19.93
C SER A 614 21.54 17.52 -20.39
N TYR A 615 20.98 17.73 -21.59
CA TYR A 615 19.97 16.81 -22.14
C TYR A 615 20.56 15.46 -22.58
N MET A 616 21.88 15.38 -22.76
CA MET A 616 22.60 14.15 -23.11
C MET A 616 23.05 13.37 -21.87
N HIS A 617 22.92 13.94 -20.67
CA HIS A 617 23.30 13.27 -19.43
C HIS A 617 22.42 12.05 -19.16
N ALA A 618 23.03 10.89 -18.88
CA ALA A 618 22.33 9.60 -18.77
C ALA A 618 21.14 9.62 -17.79
N GLN A 619 21.28 10.32 -16.66
CA GLN A 619 20.20 10.47 -15.68
C GLN A 619 19.05 11.36 -16.19
N PHE A 620 19.35 12.44 -16.92
CA PHE A 620 18.33 13.29 -17.53
C PHE A 620 17.61 12.56 -18.67
N VAL A 621 18.33 11.72 -19.41
CA VAL A 621 17.74 10.86 -20.44
C VAL A 621 16.75 9.86 -19.84
N SER A 622 17.14 9.19 -18.75
CA SER A 622 16.30 8.22 -18.04
C SER A 622 15.07 8.86 -17.40
N ASP A 623 15.26 9.99 -16.72
CA ASP A 623 14.22 10.57 -15.84
C ASP A 623 13.29 11.54 -16.59
N VAL A 624 13.75 12.11 -17.71
CA VAL A 624 13.01 13.18 -18.42
C VAL A 624 12.81 12.85 -19.91
N MET A 625 13.86 12.48 -20.65
CA MET A 625 13.74 12.31 -22.11
C MET A 625 12.89 11.11 -22.51
N LYS A 626 13.14 9.94 -21.90
CA LYS A 626 12.41 8.69 -22.18
C LYS A 626 10.95 8.75 -21.70
N PRO A 627 10.65 9.13 -20.44
CA PRO A 627 9.27 9.15 -19.95
C PRO A 627 8.39 10.14 -20.71
N LEU A 628 8.97 11.26 -21.14
CA LEU A 628 8.28 12.27 -21.94
C LEU A 628 8.41 12.06 -23.45
N LEU A 629 9.00 10.97 -23.94
CA LEU A 629 9.12 10.63 -25.37
C LEU A 629 9.73 11.75 -26.24
N ILE A 630 10.66 12.52 -25.68
CA ILE A 630 11.22 13.72 -26.33
C ILE A 630 12.17 13.37 -27.47
N GLU A 631 12.78 12.19 -27.40
CA GLU A 631 13.68 11.66 -28.44
C GLU A 631 13.00 11.67 -29.81
N GLN A 632 11.69 11.39 -29.87
CA GLN A 632 10.91 11.36 -31.11
C GLN A 632 10.64 12.77 -31.70
N LEU A 633 10.83 13.82 -30.90
CA LEU A 633 10.58 15.20 -31.30
C LEU A 633 11.85 15.99 -31.64
N MET A 634 13.04 15.42 -31.36
CA MET A 634 14.31 16.13 -31.45
C MET A 634 14.55 16.79 -32.81
N ASP A 635 14.16 16.11 -33.88
CA ASP A 635 14.42 16.54 -35.25
C ASP A 635 13.25 17.33 -35.87
N GLN A 636 12.18 17.58 -35.11
CA GLN A 636 11.05 18.38 -35.58
C GLN A 636 11.29 19.87 -35.37
N GLU A 637 10.85 20.69 -36.32
CA GLU A 637 10.80 22.15 -36.18
C GLU A 637 9.80 22.57 -35.10
N VAL A 638 10.20 23.45 -34.19
CA VAL A 638 9.36 23.95 -33.09
C VAL A 638 8.10 24.68 -33.62
N LYS A 639 8.18 25.28 -34.81
CA LYS A 639 7.05 25.93 -35.48
C LYS A 639 6.04 24.95 -36.10
N LYS A 640 6.49 23.83 -36.69
CA LYS A 640 5.60 22.84 -37.34
C LYS A 640 5.09 21.75 -36.39
N SER A 641 5.86 21.38 -35.37
CA SER A 641 5.57 20.28 -34.44
C SER A 641 4.27 20.46 -33.64
N ILE A 642 3.82 21.70 -33.41
CA ILE A 642 2.57 21.97 -32.68
C ILE A 642 1.34 21.92 -33.60
N TYR A 643 1.48 22.25 -34.89
CA TYR A 643 0.35 22.22 -35.84
C TYR A 643 -0.10 20.79 -36.19
N ILE A 644 0.82 19.83 -36.19
CA ILE A 644 0.52 18.41 -36.48
C ILE A 644 -0.10 17.69 -35.27
N LYS A 645 0.08 18.21 -34.04
CA LYS A 645 -0.36 17.56 -32.79
C LYS A 645 -1.79 17.87 -32.33
N LYS A 646 -2.54 18.76 -32.99
CA LYS A 646 -3.99 18.89 -32.73
C LYS A 646 -4.79 17.60 -33.01
N LYS A 647 -4.20 16.60 -33.68
CA LYS A 647 -4.82 15.29 -33.95
C LYS A 647 -4.38 14.12 -33.07
N LYS A 648 -3.36 14.25 -32.19
CA LYS A 648 -2.93 13.16 -31.29
C LYS A 648 -2.49 13.72 -29.93
N ASN A 649 -3.26 13.38 -28.89
CA ASN A 649 -3.07 13.77 -27.49
C ASN A 649 -1.75 13.25 -26.89
N ILE A 650 -0.63 13.94 -27.15
CA ILE A 650 0.66 13.67 -26.50
C ILE A 650 1.31 15.01 -26.10
N TYR A 651 1.18 15.39 -24.84
CA TYR A 651 1.81 16.57 -24.25
C TYR A 651 3.20 16.24 -23.70
N ILE A 652 4.20 17.01 -24.10
CA ILE A 652 5.61 16.82 -23.76
C ILE A 652 6.19 18.16 -23.31
N TYR A 653 6.89 18.21 -22.17
CA TYR A 653 7.48 19.44 -21.61
C TYR A 653 8.89 19.22 -21.04
N ILE A 654 9.92 19.82 -21.64
CA ILE A 654 11.20 20.14 -20.98
C ILE A 654 11.33 21.65 -20.84
N TYR A 655 11.54 22.12 -19.61
CA TYR A 655 12.16 23.42 -19.34
C TYR A 655 13.08 23.30 -18.11
N THR A 656 14.39 23.48 -18.35
CA THR A 656 15.48 23.90 -17.45
C THR A 656 15.25 23.75 -15.93
N SER A 657 15.63 22.59 -15.37
CA SER A 657 16.10 22.46 -13.98
C SER A 657 17.56 22.01 -14.00
N CYS A 658 18.49 22.92 -14.30
CA CYS A 658 19.92 22.59 -14.32
C CYS A 658 20.84 23.60 -13.60
N LYS A 659 20.29 24.65 -12.97
CA LYS A 659 21.10 25.54 -12.11
C LYS A 659 21.37 24.96 -10.71
N LYS A 660 20.48 24.11 -10.16
CA LYS A 660 20.66 23.48 -8.82
C LYS A 660 21.76 22.41 -8.77
N LEU A 661 22.06 21.74 -9.89
CA LEU A 661 23.14 20.74 -9.96
C LEU A 661 24.55 21.37 -10.01
N GLN A 662 24.68 22.59 -10.55
CA GLN A 662 25.94 23.32 -10.52
C GLN A 662 26.21 23.99 -9.16
N SER A 663 25.19 24.50 -8.46
CA SER A 663 25.40 25.15 -7.15
C SER A 663 25.87 24.17 -6.07
N SER A 664 25.30 22.96 -5.99
CA SER A 664 25.70 21.98 -4.96
C SER A 664 27.12 21.40 -5.16
N GLN A 665 27.58 21.28 -6.41
CA GLN A 665 28.96 20.88 -6.70
C GLN A 665 29.97 22.02 -6.55
N ILE A 666 29.57 23.27 -6.88
CA ILE A 666 30.41 24.46 -6.70
C ILE A 666 30.53 24.84 -5.21
N GLU A 667 29.51 24.65 -4.39
CA GLU A 667 29.59 24.88 -2.93
C GLU A 667 30.43 23.82 -2.21
N LYS A 668 30.31 22.54 -2.59
CA LYS A 668 31.22 21.49 -2.10
C LYS A 668 32.67 21.72 -2.54
N ALA A 669 32.90 22.34 -3.71
CA ALA A 669 34.23 22.74 -4.16
C ALA A 669 34.74 24.05 -3.52
N ARG A 670 33.85 24.99 -3.15
CA ARG A 670 34.17 26.24 -2.43
C ARG A 670 34.46 25.98 -0.95
N GLY A 671 33.78 25.04 -0.30
CA GLY A 671 34.07 24.58 1.06
C GLY A 671 35.47 23.97 1.15
N ARG A 672 35.82 23.05 0.24
CA ARG A 672 37.17 22.44 0.17
C ARG A 672 38.27 23.42 -0.27
N LYS A 673 37.95 24.53 -0.95
CA LYS A 673 38.90 25.60 -1.27
C LYS A 673 39.10 26.61 -0.13
N LYS A 674 38.14 26.78 0.79
CA LYS A 674 38.29 27.65 1.97
C LYS A 674 39.19 27.02 3.04
N GLU A 675 39.23 25.69 3.18
CA GLU A 675 40.21 25.01 4.05
C GLU A 675 41.63 25.01 3.48
N ARG A 676 41.79 24.98 2.15
CA ARG A 676 43.12 25.07 1.50
C ARG A 676 43.66 26.50 1.31
N LYS A 677 42.86 27.54 1.53
CA LYS A 677 43.29 28.96 1.40
C LYS A 677 43.79 29.60 2.71
N LYS A 678 43.78 28.89 3.85
CA LYS A 678 44.51 29.31 5.07
C LYS A 678 45.98 28.85 5.12
N GLN A 679 46.45 28.10 4.11
CA GLN A 679 47.87 27.74 3.94
C GLN A 679 48.33 28.09 2.52
N LYS A 680 48.58 29.38 2.26
CA LYS A 680 49.59 29.88 1.29
C LYS A 680 49.56 31.40 1.25
N LEU A 681 50.30 31.99 2.19
CA LEU A 681 50.94 33.30 2.02
C LEU A 681 52.16 33.10 1.11
N LYS A 682 52.32 33.90 0.04
CA LYS A 682 53.59 34.43 -0.55
C LYS A 682 53.49 34.64 -2.09
N TYR A 683 54.02 35.79 -2.53
CA TYR A 683 54.30 36.30 -3.90
C TYR A 683 53.12 36.90 -4.69
N LYS A 684 53.07 38.25 -4.83
CA LYS A 684 53.53 39.12 -5.97
C LYS A 684 52.64 38.97 -7.22
N ARG A 685 52.32 39.97 -8.06
CA ARG A 685 52.37 41.44 -8.18
C ARG A 685 51.85 41.69 -9.62
N GLU A 686 51.06 42.75 -9.87
CA GLU A 686 50.78 43.35 -11.21
C GLU A 686 50.04 42.41 -12.23
N GLU A 687 49.10 42.83 -13.10
CA GLU A 687 49.12 43.90 -14.10
C GLU A 687 47.71 44.08 -14.75
N SER A 688 47.32 45.36 -15.01
CA SER A 688 46.49 45.94 -16.11
C SER A 688 45.13 45.36 -16.55
N LEU A 689 44.01 46.11 -16.49
CA LEU A 689 43.52 47.20 -17.38
C LEU A 689 43.32 46.80 -18.85
N TYR A 690 42.07 46.82 -19.35
CA TYR A 690 41.65 47.55 -20.56
C TYR A 690 40.11 47.69 -20.60
N VAL A 691 39.67 48.84 -21.11
CA VAL A 691 38.31 49.43 -21.15
C VAL A 691 37.87 49.49 -22.64
N MET A 692 36.56 49.73 -22.88
CA MET A 692 35.92 50.24 -24.12
C MET A 692 35.73 49.18 -25.23
N GLU A 693 34.73 49.18 -26.12
CA GLU A 693 33.55 50.02 -26.41
C GLU A 693 32.71 49.27 -27.48
N GLU A 694 31.40 49.45 -27.40
CA GLU A 694 30.43 49.64 -28.50
C GLU A 694 30.35 48.84 -29.82
N ASN A 695 29.08 48.57 -30.17
CA ASN A 695 28.43 48.54 -31.50
C ASN A 695 28.90 47.54 -32.58
N HIS A 696 28.13 46.45 -32.76
CA HIS A 696 27.10 46.35 -33.81
C HIS A 696 26.23 45.10 -33.69
#